data_AF-A0A9N9S732-F1
#
_entry.id   AF-A0A9N9S732-F1
#
_cell.length_a   1.000
_cell.length_b   1.000
_cell.length_c   1.000
_cell.angle_alpha   90.00
_cell.angle_beta   90.00
_cell.angle_gamma   90.00
#
_symmetry.space_group_name_H-M   'P 1'
#
loop_
_entity.id
_entity.type
_entity.pdbx_description
1 polymer ?
#
loop_
_entity_poly.entity_id
_entity_poly.type
_entity_poly.pdbx_seq_one_letter_code
_entity_poly.pdbx_strand_id
1 'polypeptide(L)'
;MAKIQENKQNGITGKESTSNKMNCGRVKALLVNIFLFLRYYVDILIDNIFGFFNDSKRKPIKNNSNPILHKSATSLARKIRKGELKSEEVVQAYIDRIKEVNPVLNSLVDSRYDDALKEARRIDEEIASGCITEADFQRKPFLGLPFTTKESTAVKGLSFSFGILKRKGRKASYDADYVKLMKNSGAICLGVTNIPQLNLWQETHNPLFGITNNPYNTTRNVGGSCGGEASLLAAGGTPLSIGTDVGGSTRIPAFMCGVFGHKPTSGLISTKGIIFQNGNEEESMVNAGPLTKYSEDLMSVLKVLVGPENSMKLKLDQHVDVKKIKICYVSDPRDLFVSPFRPEMKKIFSRAIDHFKEIHDESPESVEFEGTKYTGQLWKYWMTQEDGFNFRKDVTDRQGEVNPVIETLKYFTTRDNYTFSTIMNLINELLPTANGDWARSETEKLKHEILHSEISGRKPTTKKMNCEKVKAVLLSIFLFLRYYFDLLIDYIFGYFNDKKRTPIKNNSNPILHKSATSLAQKIRKGELKSEEVVQAYIDRIKEVNPILNALVDSRYEDALQEAKQIDKEIESGIITDSDFQQKPFLGVPFTTKESSAVKGLSFTFGIFRRKGKKASFDADYVALMKNAGAICLGVTNIPQLNLWQETHNPLFGITNNPYNTTRNVGGSSGGEASLLAAGGTPISVGTDIGGSVRIPAFMCGVFGHKPTSGLIPTKGITFRLGNEGETMVNTGPLTKYADDLISVLKVLVGPENTKKLKLDQSVDVETIKIKYILDPKDLFVSPFRTEMKTILARAINHLRETVNDNPESVEFEGTKYTVKLWKYWMTQESGANFYRDITDRQEEVNPYIETIKHFTVGGDYTLSTIINFLNNLLPNPKGDWARSETEKLRNEMLEKLGENGVLLFPSAPFPASYHHAAYLRPWNFNLFSLWNVLKFPVTQVPMGLSESGLPLGIQVVAAPYQDRLCFAVAKELERAFGGYVPPYQTE
;
A
#
# COMPACT_ATOMS: atom_id res chain seq x y z
N MET A 1 -71.25 24.08 15.90
CA MET A 1 -70.23 24.64 16.83
C MET A 1 -70.44 24.09 18.23
N ALA A 2 -70.03 22.85 18.46
CA ALA A 2 -69.86 22.27 19.80
C ALA A 2 -68.96 21.04 19.65
N LYS A 3 -68.13 20.80 20.66
CA LYS A 3 -67.14 19.71 20.81
C LYS A 3 -65.74 19.99 20.27
N ILE A 4 -65.10 21.03 20.81
CA ILE A 4 -63.65 21.05 21.05
C ILE A 4 -63.46 21.51 22.50
N GLN A 5 -63.44 20.55 23.43
CA GLN A 5 -62.81 20.63 24.76
C GLN A 5 -63.24 19.41 25.57
N GLU A 6 -62.43 18.35 25.57
CA GLU A 6 -62.12 17.57 26.77
C GLU A 6 -61.10 16.47 26.47
N ASN A 7 -60.24 16.23 27.45
CA ASN A 7 -59.35 15.08 27.61
C ASN A 7 -57.93 15.17 27.04
N LYS A 8 -57.15 16.06 27.69
CA LYS A 8 -55.82 15.68 28.19
C LYS A 8 -55.96 14.64 29.32
N GLN A 9 -54.93 13.79 29.43
CA GLN A 9 -54.61 12.82 30.50
C GLN A 9 -55.14 11.38 30.34
N ASN A 10 -54.28 10.53 29.76
CA ASN A 10 -53.75 9.28 30.32
C ASN A 10 -53.48 8.25 29.20
N GLY A 11 -52.26 7.70 29.16
CA GLY A 11 -51.98 6.46 28.41
C GLY A 11 -50.73 6.46 27.56
N ILE A 12 -49.57 6.41 28.22
CA ILE A 12 -48.28 6.01 27.66
C ILE A 12 -48.40 4.58 27.09
N THR A 13 -47.95 4.35 25.85
CA THR A 13 -47.05 3.26 25.43
C THR A 13 -46.98 3.15 23.89
N GLY A 14 -45.75 3.17 23.37
CA GLY A 14 -45.35 2.47 22.14
C GLY A 14 -45.89 2.98 20.80
N LYS A 15 -45.06 3.74 20.08
CA LYS A 15 -44.68 3.36 18.70
C LYS A 15 -43.43 4.09 18.24
N GLU A 16 -42.43 3.26 17.98
CA GLU A 16 -41.11 3.57 17.48
C GLU A 16 -41.13 4.34 16.16
N SER A 17 -40.05 5.09 16.00
CA SER A 17 -39.58 5.75 14.78
C SER A 17 -39.79 4.91 13.52
N THR A 18 -40.43 5.51 12.54
CA THR A 18 -40.39 5.10 11.13
C THR A 18 -38.93 5.14 10.63
N SER A 19 -38.25 4.00 10.74
CA SER A 19 -36.90 3.80 10.21
C SER A 19 -36.87 4.06 8.70
N ASN A 20 -35.98 4.94 8.25
CA ASN A 20 -35.54 5.07 6.86
C ASN A 20 -35.00 3.72 6.35
N LYS A 21 -35.89 2.87 5.82
CA LYS A 21 -35.54 1.57 5.22
C LYS A 21 -35.24 1.78 3.74
N MET A 22 -33.95 1.81 3.40
CA MET A 22 -33.48 1.84 2.01
C MET A 22 -33.57 0.45 1.37
N ASN A 23 -34.00 0.43 0.10
CA ASN A 23 -34.28 -0.77 -0.67
C ASN A 23 -33.00 -1.61 -0.93
N CYS A 24 -32.96 -2.86 -0.45
CA CYS A 24 -31.76 -3.73 -0.41
C CYS A 24 -31.10 -3.95 -1.79
N GLY A 25 -31.89 -4.01 -2.86
CA GLY A 25 -31.37 -4.15 -4.22
C GLY A 25 -30.57 -2.93 -4.69
N ARG A 26 -31.00 -1.72 -4.28
CA ARG A 26 -30.29 -0.47 -4.59
C ARG A 26 -28.98 -0.36 -3.81
N VAL A 27 -28.92 -0.87 -2.59
CA VAL A 27 -27.71 -0.82 -1.74
C VAL A 27 -26.67 -1.85 -2.19
N LYS A 28 -27.08 -3.08 -2.50
CA LYS A 28 -26.16 -4.09 -3.06
C LYS A 28 -25.61 -3.64 -4.41
N ALA A 29 -26.46 -3.09 -5.27
CA ALA A 29 -26.03 -2.48 -6.53
C ALA A 29 -25.06 -1.31 -6.30
N LEU A 30 -25.35 -0.44 -5.32
CA LEU A 30 -24.45 0.67 -4.96
C LEU A 30 -23.10 0.18 -4.44
N LEU A 31 -23.05 -0.85 -3.60
CA LEU A 31 -21.80 -1.43 -3.09
C LEU A 31 -20.97 -2.08 -4.19
N VAL A 32 -21.61 -2.85 -5.07
CA VAL A 32 -20.96 -3.43 -6.24
C VAL A 32 -20.44 -2.32 -7.15
N ASN A 33 -21.23 -1.26 -7.38
CA ASN A 33 -20.81 -0.11 -8.18
C ASN A 33 -19.64 0.65 -7.54
N ILE A 34 -19.62 0.83 -6.21
CA ILE A 34 -18.51 1.45 -5.49
C ILE A 34 -17.26 0.57 -5.58
N PHE A 35 -17.38 -0.74 -5.38
CA PHE A 35 -16.25 -1.66 -5.48
C PHE A 35 -15.67 -1.67 -6.91
N LEU A 36 -16.52 -1.78 -7.93
CA LEU A 36 -16.10 -1.71 -9.33
C LEU A 36 -15.49 -0.35 -9.66
N PHE A 37 -16.05 0.75 -9.15
CA PHE A 37 -15.49 2.10 -9.30
C PHE A 37 -14.10 2.21 -8.67
N LEU A 38 -13.91 1.71 -7.45
CA LEU A 38 -12.61 1.73 -6.78
C LEU A 38 -11.59 0.84 -7.51
N ARG A 39 -12.00 -0.37 -7.91
CA ARG A 39 -11.18 -1.28 -8.72
C ARG A 39 -10.74 -0.63 -10.03
N TYR A 40 -11.62 0.10 -10.69
CA TYR A 40 -11.28 0.87 -11.89
C TYR A 40 -10.12 1.86 -11.67
N TYR A 41 -10.13 2.63 -10.58
CA TYR A 41 -9.03 3.56 -10.29
C TYR A 41 -7.75 2.85 -9.83
N VAL A 42 -7.88 1.74 -9.10
CA VAL A 42 -6.72 0.90 -8.74
C VAL A 42 -6.06 0.35 -10.00
N ASP A 43 -6.83 -0.17 -10.95
CA ASP A 43 -6.32 -0.68 -12.22
C ASP A 43 -5.63 0.42 -13.04
N ILE A 44 -6.18 1.65 -13.07
CA ILE A 44 -5.53 2.80 -13.72
C ILE A 44 -4.23 3.17 -13.03
N LEU A 45 -4.24 3.21 -11.69
CA LEU A 45 -3.05 3.53 -10.91
C LEU A 45 -1.94 2.50 -11.14
N ILE A 46 -2.29 1.21 -11.09
CA ILE A 46 -1.37 0.11 -11.39
C ILE A 46 -0.81 0.24 -12.81
N ASP A 47 -1.67 0.44 -13.81
CA ASP A 47 -1.23 0.59 -15.20
C ASP A 47 -0.30 1.79 -15.42
N ASN A 48 -0.56 2.92 -14.74
CA ASN A 48 0.27 4.11 -14.82
C ASN A 48 1.61 3.91 -14.09
N ILE A 49 1.62 3.23 -12.95
CA ILE A 49 2.84 2.91 -12.21
C ILE A 49 3.72 1.98 -13.04
N PHE A 50 3.19 0.85 -13.50
CA PHE A 50 3.94 -0.07 -14.34
C PHE A 50 4.31 0.55 -15.69
N GLY A 51 3.44 1.38 -16.27
CA GLY A 51 3.73 2.18 -17.45
C GLY A 51 4.92 3.10 -17.24
N PHE A 52 4.94 3.88 -16.15
CA PHE A 52 6.05 4.78 -15.83
C PHE A 52 7.40 4.04 -15.74
N PHE A 53 7.44 2.86 -15.13
CA PHE A 53 8.67 2.07 -15.00
C PHE A 53 9.09 1.32 -16.27
N ASN A 54 8.13 0.87 -17.07
CA ASN A 54 8.41 -0.05 -18.19
C ASN A 54 8.36 0.63 -19.55
N ASP A 55 7.55 1.68 -19.76
CA ASP A 55 7.37 2.31 -21.07
C ASP A 55 8.66 2.97 -21.59
N SER A 56 9.58 3.36 -20.69
CA SER A 56 10.94 3.80 -21.05
C SER A 56 11.81 2.68 -21.65
N LYS A 57 11.47 1.40 -21.41
CA LYS A 57 12.18 0.21 -21.92
C LYS A 57 11.58 -0.32 -23.22
N ARG A 58 10.58 0.37 -23.79
CA ARG A 58 9.89 -0.04 -25.01
C ARG A 58 10.87 -0.18 -26.17
N LYS A 59 10.87 -1.35 -26.79
CA LYS A 59 11.59 -1.62 -28.04
C LYS A 59 10.60 -1.55 -29.20
N PRO A 60 10.64 -0.53 -30.07
CA PRO A 60 9.72 -0.44 -31.20
C PRO A 60 10.03 -1.54 -32.21
N ILE A 61 8.97 -2.07 -32.83
CA ILE A 61 9.10 -3.01 -33.95
C ILE A 61 9.08 -2.18 -35.24
N LYS A 62 9.98 -2.50 -36.17
CA LYS A 62 10.03 -1.83 -37.46
C LYS A 62 8.77 -2.11 -38.26
N ASN A 63 8.22 -1.05 -38.86
CA ASN A 63 7.19 -1.18 -39.87
C ASN A 63 7.76 -1.91 -41.09
N ASN A 64 6.92 -2.72 -41.70
CA ASN A 64 7.31 -3.56 -42.83
C ASN A 64 6.58 -3.11 -44.11
N SER A 65 7.34 -2.89 -45.18
CA SER A 65 6.85 -2.48 -46.50
C SER A 65 6.65 -3.66 -47.47
N ASN A 66 7.03 -4.88 -47.12
CA ASN A 66 6.89 -6.04 -48.00
C ASN A 66 5.40 -6.34 -48.27
N PRO A 67 4.93 -6.24 -49.53
CA PRO A 67 3.51 -6.38 -49.86
C PRO A 67 2.97 -7.80 -49.68
N ILE A 68 3.81 -8.83 -49.61
CA ILE A 68 3.40 -10.22 -49.34
C ILE A 68 2.77 -10.31 -47.94
N LEU A 69 3.38 -9.64 -46.95
CA LEU A 69 3.03 -9.72 -45.53
C LEU A 69 1.75 -8.93 -45.17
N HIS A 70 1.17 -8.24 -46.15
CA HIS A 70 -0.07 -7.45 -46.05
C HIS A 70 -1.22 -8.05 -46.87
N LYS A 71 -1.09 -9.28 -47.34
CA LYS A 71 -2.17 -10.02 -48.03
C LYS A 71 -2.77 -11.05 -47.09
N SER A 72 -4.06 -11.33 -47.28
CA SER A 72 -4.73 -12.46 -46.62
C SER A 72 -4.19 -13.78 -47.13
N ALA A 73 -4.32 -14.82 -46.30
CA ALA A 73 -3.90 -16.17 -46.69
C ALA A 73 -4.66 -16.63 -47.94
N THR A 74 -5.95 -16.35 -48.03
CA THR A 74 -6.79 -16.66 -49.20
C THR A 74 -6.30 -15.95 -50.47
N SER A 75 -5.86 -14.69 -50.35
CA SER A 75 -5.25 -13.95 -51.47
C SER A 75 -3.89 -14.50 -51.87
N LEU A 76 -3.04 -14.86 -50.91
CA LEU A 76 -1.74 -15.48 -51.17
C LEU A 76 -1.88 -16.85 -51.85
N ALA A 77 -2.77 -17.72 -51.35
CA ALA A 77 -3.05 -19.02 -51.97
C ALA A 77 -3.52 -18.86 -53.43
N ARG A 78 -4.41 -17.89 -53.70
CA ARG A 78 -4.88 -17.60 -55.05
C ARG A 78 -3.74 -17.14 -55.97
N LYS A 79 -2.81 -16.32 -55.46
CA LYS A 79 -1.67 -15.83 -56.23
C LYS A 79 -0.67 -16.93 -56.55
N ILE A 80 -0.37 -17.82 -55.60
CA ILE A 80 0.45 -19.02 -55.84
C ILE A 80 -0.19 -19.91 -56.89
N ARG A 81 -1.49 -20.17 -56.75
CA ARG A 81 -2.26 -20.97 -57.71
C ARG A 81 -2.23 -20.41 -59.13
N LYS A 82 -2.25 -19.09 -59.29
CA LYS A 82 -2.16 -18.42 -60.59
C LYS A 82 -0.73 -18.29 -61.13
N GLY A 83 0.29 -18.73 -60.38
CA GLY A 83 1.69 -18.51 -60.70
C GLY A 83 2.15 -17.05 -60.57
N GLU A 84 1.36 -16.18 -59.91
CA GLU A 84 1.70 -14.78 -59.68
C GLU A 84 2.74 -14.59 -58.54
N LEU A 85 2.89 -15.59 -57.67
CA LEU A 85 3.88 -15.65 -56.59
C LEU A 85 4.36 -17.10 -56.45
N LYS A 86 5.63 -17.31 -56.08
CA LYS A 86 6.13 -18.62 -55.69
C LYS A 86 5.90 -18.89 -54.20
N SER A 87 5.68 -20.15 -53.83
CA SER A 87 5.62 -20.60 -52.43
C SER A 87 6.92 -20.29 -51.69
N GLU A 88 8.08 -20.53 -52.32
CA GLU A 88 9.38 -20.21 -51.72
C GLU A 88 9.50 -18.71 -51.39
N GLU A 89 9.07 -17.83 -52.28
CA GLU A 89 9.08 -16.37 -52.05
C GLU A 89 8.19 -15.98 -50.86
N VAL A 90 7.01 -16.58 -50.75
CA VAL A 90 6.09 -16.32 -49.64
C VAL A 90 6.68 -16.84 -48.32
N VAL A 91 7.14 -18.10 -48.29
CA VAL A 91 7.74 -18.70 -47.09
C VAL A 91 8.98 -17.95 -46.64
N GLN A 92 9.87 -17.58 -47.57
CA GLN A 92 11.07 -16.81 -47.28
C GLN A 92 10.71 -15.43 -46.69
N ALA A 93 9.73 -14.72 -47.26
CA ALA A 93 9.29 -13.43 -46.74
C ALA A 93 8.82 -13.50 -45.28
N TYR A 94 8.09 -14.56 -44.91
CA TYR A 94 7.67 -14.77 -43.52
C TYR A 94 8.83 -15.17 -42.62
N ILE A 95 9.76 -16.02 -43.06
CA ILE A 95 10.97 -16.37 -42.30
C ILE A 95 11.82 -15.13 -42.00
N ASP A 96 12.05 -14.28 -43.00
CA ASP A 96 12.81 -13.04 -42.85
C ASP A 96 12.16 -12.11 -41.84
N ARG A 97 10.82 -11.99 -41.92
CA ARG A 97 10.07 -11.21 -40.93
C ARG A 97 10.18 -11.80 -39.53
N ILE A 98 10.08 -13.11 -39.36
CA ILE A 98 10.26 -13.75 -38.04
C ILE A 98 11.66 -13.44 -37.49
N LYS A 99 12.71 -13.62 -38.30
CA LYS A 99 14.10 -13.30 -37.89
C LYS A 99 14.26 -11.85 -37.46
N GLU A 100 13.53 -10.92 -38.08
CA GLU A 100 13.53 -9.51 -37.72
C GLU A 100 12.82 -9.22 -36.38
N VAL A 101 11.63 -9.79 -36.16
CA VAL A 101 10.77 -9.39 -35.01
C VAL A 101 10.90 -10.29 -33.79
N ASN A 102 11.21 -11.57 -33.98
CA ASN A 102 11.21 -12.56 -32.90
C ASN A 102 12.27 -12.29 -31.80
N PRO A 103 13.46 -11.71 -32.08
CA PRO A 103 14.39 -11.31 -31.03
C PRO A 103 13.81 -10.29 -30.03
N VAL A 104 12.77 -9.55 -30.43
CA VAL A 104 12.07 -8.59 -29.56
C VAL A 104 10.79 -9.18 -28.99
N LEU A 105 10.05 -9.94 -29.80
CA LEU A 105 8.74 -10.48 -29.44
C LEU A 105 8.81 -11.78 -28.63
N ASN A 106 9.77 -12.65 -28.92
CA ASN A 106 9.91 -13.98 -28.35
C ASN A 106 8.63 -14.85 -28.50
N SER A 107 8.06 -14.82 -29.71
CA SER A 107 6.79 -15.46 -30.05
C SER A 107 6.96 -16.88 -30.61
N LEU A 108 8.04 -17.15 -31.36
CA LEU A 108 8.37 -18.47 -31.91
C LEU A 108 9.55 -19.09 -31.13
N VAL A 109 9.40 -20.32 -30.65
CA VAL A 109 10.36 -20.94 -29.71
C VAL A 109 11.14 -22.11 -30.31
N ASP A 110 10.60 -22.76 -31.34
CA ASP A 110 11.31 -23.79 -32.11
C ASP A 110 10.84 -23.74 -33.57
N SER A 111 11.76 -23.91 -34.51
CA SER A 111 11.55 -23.62 -35.94
C SER A 111 12.07 -24.74 -36.84
N ARG A 112 11.53 -24.80 -38.07
CA ARG A 112 11.93 -25.76 -39.10
C ARG A 112 12.13 -25.10 -40.46
N TYR A 113 12.80 -23.95 -40.47
CA TYR A 113 12.94 -23.08 -41.65
C TYR A 113 13.51 -23.79 -42.87
N ASP A 114 14.56 -24.60 -42.70
CA ASP A 114 15.21 -25.27 -43.83
C ASP A 114 14.28 -26.30 -44.49
N ASP A 115 13.56 -27.08 -43.68
CA ASP A 115 12.59 -28.05 -44.19
C ASP A 115 11.37 -27.34 -44.81
N ALA A 116 10.93 -26.24 -44.22
CA ALA A 116 9.85 -25.43 -44.77
C ALA A 116 10.19 -24.85 -46.15
N LEU A 117 11.42 -24.38 -46.36
CA LEU A 117 11.88 -23.89 -47.66
C LEU A 117 12.05 -25.02 -48.69
N LYS A 118 12.50 -26.21 -48.26
CA LYS A 118 12.54 -27.40 -49.15
C LYS A 118 11.13 -27.82 -49.59
N GLU A 119 10.16 -27.81 -48.68
CA GLU A 119 8.76 -28.08 -49.02
C GLU A 119 8.18 -27.03 -49.97
N ALA A 120 8.48 -25.75 -49.75
CA ALA A 120 8.04 -24.66 -50.60
C ALA A 120 8.58 -24.79 -52.03
N ARG A 121 9.89 -25.05 -52.17
CA ARG A 121 10.54 -25.32 -53.48
C ARG A 121 9.94 -26.50 -54.21
N ARG A 122 9.71 -27.61 -53.50
CA ARG A 122 9.07 -28.80 -54.09
C ARG A 122 7.67 -28.48 -54.60
N ILE A 123 6.89 -27.69 -53.86
CA ILE A 123 5.55 -27.26 -54.30
C ILE A 123 5.64 -26.39 -55.56
N ASP A 124 6.60 -25.46 -55.62
CA ASP A 124 6.81 -24.63 -56.81
C ASP A 124 7.22 -25.48 -58.03
N GLU A 125 8.07 -26.49 -57.85
CA GLU A 125 8.44 -27.46 -58.89
C GLU A 125 7.23 -28.28 -59.37
N GLU A 126 6.39 -28.77 -58.45
CA GLU A 126 5.17 -29.53 -58.75
C GLU A 126 4.11 -28.69 -59.49
N ILE A 127 4.00 -27.40 -59.16
CA ILE A 127 3.14 -26.47 -59.89
C ILE A 127 3.70 -26.22 -61.29
N ALA A 128 5.02 -25.98 -61.40
CA ALA A 128 5.67 -25.70 -62.69
C ALA A 128 5.69 -26.90 -63.65
N SER A 129 5.78 -28.13 -63.13
CA SER A 129 5.73 -29.36 -63.92
C SER A 129 4.32 -29.77 -64.36
N GLY A 130 3.28 -29.07 -63.89
CA GLY A 130 1.88 -29.43 -64.14
C GLY A 130 1.40 -30.65 -63.35
N CYS A 131 2.15 -31.11 -62.33
CA CYS A 131 1.75 -32.22 -61.47
C CYS A 131 0.59 -31.87 -60.53
N ILE A 132 0.35 -30.59 -60.26
CA ILE A 132 -0.79 -30.10 -59.48
C ILE A 132 -1.95 -29.76 -60.41
N THR A 133 -3.05 -30.49 -60.28
CA THR A 133 -4.27 -30.26 -61.07
C THR A 133 -5.19 -29.22 -60.41
N GLU A 134 -6.19 -28.75 -61.15
CA GLU A 134 -7.25 -27.91 -60.62
C GLU A 134 -8.02 -28.57 -59.44
N ALA A 135 -8.21 -29.89 -59.49
CA ALA A 135 -8.80 -30.65 -58.39
C ALA A 135 -7.89 -30.71 -57.15
N ASP A 136 -6.56 -30.67 -57.33
CA ASP A 136 -5.61 -30.58 -56.23
C ASP A 136 -5.68 -29.24 -55.52
N PHE A 137 -5.82 -28.13 -56.27
CA PHE A 137 -6.02 -26.81 -55.67
C PHE A 137 -7.30 -26.70 -54.84
N GLN A 138 -8.36 -27.43 -55.22
CA GLN A 138 -9.59 -27.49 -54.42
C GLN A 138 -9.41 -28.29 -53.14
N ARG A 139 -8.64 -29.39 -53.18
CA ARG A 139 -8.32 -30.23 -52.01
C ARG A 139 -7.26 -29.60 -51.09
N LYS A 140 -6.40 -28.74 -51.64
CA LYS A 140 -5.28 -28.08 -50.95
C LYS A 140 -5.45 -26.56 -50.95
N PRO A 141 -6.42 -26.02 -50.20
CA PRO A 141 -6.75 -24.59 -50.22
C PRO A 141 -5.63 -23.67 -49.72
N PHE A 142 -4.63 -24.21 -49.02
CA PHE A 142 -3.50 -23.46 -48.47
C PHE A 142 -2.15 -23.92 -49.04
N LEU A 143 -2.16 -24.52 -50.24
CA LEU A 143 -0.96 -25.02 -50.90
C LEU A 143 0.15 -23.96 -50.95
N GLY A 144 1.27 -24.28 -50.32
CA GLY A 144 2.47 -23.45 -50.32
C GLY A 144 2.48 -22.29 -49.33
N LEU A 145 1.50 -22.19 -48.42
CA LEU A 145 1.44 -21.13 -47.43
C LEU A 145 2.01 -21.54 -46.07
N PRO A 146 2.78 -20.66 -45.39
CA PRO A 146 3.26 -20.95 -44.05
C PRO A 146 2.14 -20.88 -42.98
N PHE A 147 2.25 -21.70 -41.93
CA PHE A 147 1.47 -21.57 -40.71
C PHE A 147 2.29 -21.91 -39.46
N THR A 148 1.79 -21.49 -38.29
CA THR A 148 2.37 -21.81 -36.98
C THR A 148 1.32 -22.40 -36.03
N THR A 149 1.78 -22.99 -34.93
CA THR A 149 0.91 -23.51 -33.87
C THR A 149 1.62 -23.52 -32.52
N LYS A 150 0.92 -23.85 -31.42
CA LYS A 150 1.50 -23.86 -30.06
C LYS A 150 2.60 -24.89 -29.90
N GLU A 151 3.56 -24.57 -29.03
CA GLU A 151 4.53 -25.54 -28.51
C GLU A 151 3.88 -26.70 -27.76
N SER A 152 2.68 -26.50 -27.20
CA SER A 152 1.87 -27.56 -26.61
C SER A 152 1.11 -28.44 -27.61
N THR A 153 1.34 -28.28 -28.91
CA THR A 153 0.76 -29.13 -29.96
C THR A 153 1.88 -29.93 -30.60
N ALA A 154 1.67 -31.25 -30.71
CA ALA A 154 2.64 -32.15 -31.28
C ALA A 154 2.89 -31.80 -32.76
N VAL A 155 4.10 -31.34 -33.07
CA VAL A 155 4.61 -31.22 -34.44
C VAL A 155 5.89 -32.02 -34.49
N LYS A 156 5.92 -33.05 -35.34
CA LYS A 156 7.01 -34.02 -35.37
C LYS A 156 8.38 -33.33 -35.51
N GLY A 157 9.28 -33.61 -34.56
CA GLY A 157 10.64 -33.07 -34.54
C GLY A 157 10.81 -31.69 -33.87
N LEU A 158 9.72 -31.03 -33.49
CA LEU A 158 9.74 -29.75 -32.76
C LEU A 158 9.49 -29.93 -31.26
N SER A 159 9.80 -28.89 -30.49
CA SER A 159 9.62 -28.82 -29.04
C SER A 159 8.20 -29.21 -28.60
N PHE A 160 8.14 -30.03 -27.55
CA PHE A 160 6.91 -30.53 -26.93
C PHE A 160 7.10 -30.72 -25.42
N SER A 161 7.42 -29.62 -24.76
CA SER A 161 7.86 -29.48 -23.38
C SER A 161 6.80 -28.85 -22.46
N PHE A 162 5.80 -28.17 -23.03
CA PHE A 162 4.73 -27.49 -22.28
C PHE A 162 5.21 -26.34 -21.40
N GLY A 163 6.36 -25.76 -21.72
CA GLY A 163 7.03 -24.77 -20.88
C GLY A 163 7.52 -25.33 -19.54
N ILE A 164 7.60 -26.66 -19.39
CA ILE A 164 8.11 -27.32 -18.19
C ILE A 164 9.62 -27.47 -18.30
N LEU A 165 10.35 -26.91 -17.34
CA LEU A 165 11.81 -26.94 -17.33
C LEU A 165 12.39 -28.37 -17.38
N LYS A 166 11.77 -29.33 -16.68
CA LYS A 166 12.17 -30.74 -16.70
C LYS A 166 12.02 -31.43 -18.06
N ARG A 167 11.14 -30.91 -18.93
CA ARG A 167 10.93 -31.43 -20.29
C ARG A 167 11.79 -30.70 -21.32
N LYS A 168 12.80 -29.93 -20.89
CA LYS A 168 13.75 -29.26 -21.77
C LYS A 168 14.36 -30.25 -22.76
N GLY A 169 14.29 -29.92 -24.05
CA GLY A 169 14.79 -30.75 -25.15
C GLY A 169 13.86 -31.88 -25.61
N ARG A 170 12.69 -32.07 -24.97
CA ARG A 170 11.69 -33.04 -25.42
C ARG A 170 11.08 -32.59 -26.74
N LYS A 171 11.05 -33.50 -27.73
CA LYS A 171 10.49 -33.27 -29.06
C LYS A 171 9.31 -34.21 -29.32
N ALA A 172 8.32 -33.76 -30.08
CA ALA A 172 7.21 -34.61 -30.48
C ALA A 172 7.67 -35.65 -31.51
N SER A 173 7.21 -36.90 -31.36
CA SER A 173 7.49 -38.00 -32.30
C SER A 173 6.47 -38.11 -33.44
N TYR A 174 5.36 -37.37 -33.35
CA TYR A 174 4.25 -37.38 -34.31
C TYR A 174 3.63 -35.99 -34.46
N ASP A 175 2.80 -35.81 -35.49
CA ASP A 175 1.97 -34.63 -35.66
C ASP A 175 0.60 -34.84 -35.00
N ALA A 176 0.11 -33.82 -34.31
CA ALA A 176 -1.28 -33.74 -33.82
C ALA A 176 -2.26 -33.82 -35.00
N ASP A 177 -3.49 -34.26 -34.74
CA ASP A 177 -4.41 -34.59 -35.84
C ASP A 177 -4.79 -33.36 -36.66
N TYR A 178 -5.03 -32.19 -36.04
CA TYR A 178 -5.27 -30.98 -36.80
C TYR A 178 -4.02 -30.46 -37.54
N VAL A 179 -2.81 -30.75 -37.05
CA VAL A 179 -1.56 -30.41 -37.75
C VAL A 179 -1.46 -31.23 -39.04
N LYS A 180 -1.87 -32.50 -39.01
CA LYS A 180 -1.98 -33.33 -40.22
C LYS A 180 -3.00 -32.74 -41.18
N LEU A 181 -4.17 -32.31 -40.71
CA LEU A 181 -5.19 -31.66 -41.55
C LEU A 181 -4.64 -30.40 -42.24
N MET A 182 -3.94 -29.54 -41.49
CA MET A 182 -3.30 -28.36 -42.07
C MET A 182 -2.22 -28.72 -43.09
N LYS A 183 -1.33 -29.68 -42.81
CA LYS A 183 -0.34 -30.15 -43.78
C LYS A 183 -0.98 -30.76 -45.03
N ASN A 184 -2.05 -31.55 -44.86
CA ASN A 184 -2.80 -32.16 -45.97
C ASN A 184 -3.50 -31.12 -46.85
N SER A 185 -3.88 -29.96 -46.28
CA SER A 185 -4.39 -28.81 -47.04
C SER A 185 -3.32 -28.08 -47.87
N GLY A 186 -2.07 -28.54 -47.81
CA GLY A 186 -0.93 -27.99 -48.53
C GLY A 186 -0.17 -26.90 -47.78
N ALA A 187 -0.55 -26.59 -46.53
CA ALA A 187 0.12 -25.60 -45.70
C ALA A 187 1.45 -26.12 -45.12
N ILE A 188 2.43 -25.24 -44.97
CA ILE A 188 3.79 -25.55 -44.52
C ILE A 188 3.98 -25.05 -43.09
N CYS A 189 4.29 -25.94 -42.14
CA CYS A 189 4.54 -25.51 -40.76
C CYS A 189 5.93 -24.86 -40.64
N LEU A 190 5.98 -23.62 -40.14
CA LEU A 190 7.24 -22.90 -39.88
C LEU A 190 7.88 -23.23 -38.53
N GLY A 191 7.07 -23.57 -37.54
CA GLY A 191 7.52 -23.78 -36.17
C GLY A 191 6.40 -23.74 -35.15
N VAL A 192 6.80 -23.83 -33.88
CA VAL A 192 5.90 -23.74 -32.73
C VAL A 192 6.11 -22.46 -31.92
N THR A 193 5.01 -21.91 -31.43
CA THR A 193 4.94 -20.63 -30.71
C THR A 193 4.95 -20.79 -29.21
N ASN A 194 5.43 -19.75 -28.54
CA ASN A 194 5.55 -19.69 -27.09
C ASN A 194 4.18 -19.75 -26.41
N ILE A 195 4.16 -20.32 -25.20
CA ILE A 195 2.96 -20.56 -24.39
C ILE A 195 3.25 -20.25 -22.91
N PRO A 196 2.23 -19.97 -22.08
CA PRO A 196 2.39 -20.07 -20.64
C PRO A 196 2.64 -21.52 -20.23
N GLN A 197 3.28 -21.70 -19.08
CA GLN A 197 3.51 -23.03 -18.52
C GLN A 197 2.17 -23.79 -18.42
N LEU A 198 2.12 -25.00 -19.00
CA LEU A 198 0.90 -25.81 -19.11
C LEU A 198 -0.30 -25.15 -19.81
N ASN A 199 -0.13 -24.07 -20.58
CA ASN A 199 -1.21 -23.26 -21.15
C ASN A 199 -2.13 -22.54 -20.12
N LEU A 200 -1.74 -22.48 -18.85
CA LEU A 200 -2.64 -22.05 -17.76
C LEU A 200 -2.26 -20.70 -17.17
N TRP A 201 -2.28 -19.64 -17.99
CA TRP A 201 -2.16 -18.28 -17.47
C TRP A 201 -2.65 -17.23 -18.48
N GLN A 202 -2.87 -16.01 -18.00
CA GLN A 202 -3.25 -14.87 -18.85
C GLN A 202 -2.05 -14.18 -19.52
N GLU A 203 -0.82 -14.44 -19.07
CA GLU A 203 0.40 -13.95 -19.73
C GLU A 203 1.18 -15.10 -20.32
N THR A 204 1.67 -14.95 -21.55
CA THR A 204 2.50 -15.96 -22.22
C THR A 204 3.93 -15.91 -21.66
N HIS A 205 4.14 -16.61 -20.54
CA HIS A 205 5.40 -16.72 -19.83
C HIS A 205 5.61 -18.13 -19.27
N ASN A 206 6.79 -18.70 -19.50
CA ASN A 206 7.23 -19.94 -18.88
C ASN A 206 8.74 -19.89 -18.60
N PRO A 207 9.27 -20.72 -17.68
CA PRO A 207 10.68 -20.69 -17.29
C PRO A 207 11.65 -21.20 -18.37
N LEU A 208 11.16 -21.88 -19.41
CA LEU A 208 12.01 -22.46 -20.45
C LEU A 208 12.31 -21.47 -21.59
N PHE A 209 11.30 -20.72 -22.01
CA PHE A 209 11.36 -19.82 -23.17
C PHE A 209 11.22 -18.34 -22.80
N GLY A 210 10.81 -17.99 -21.58
CA GLY A 210 10.62 -16.61 -21.15
C GLY A 210 9.30 -15.99 -21.62
N ILE A 211 9.22 -14.66 -21.60
CA ILE A 211 8.01 -13.86 -21.88
C ILE A 211 7.85 -13.58 -23.38
N THR A 212 6.61 -13.65 -23.89
CA THR A 212 6.23 -13.08 -25.19
C THR A 212 5.71 -11.65 -25.04
N ASN A 213 6.19 -10.73 -25.88
CA ASN A 213 5.84 -9.30 -25.83
C ASN A 213 4.78 -8.91 -26.88
N ASN A 214 4.01 -7.85 -26.60
CA ASN A 214 2.98 -7.34 -27.50
C ASN A 214 3.58 -6.54 -28.67
N PRO A 215 3.12 -6.76 -29.92
CA PRO A 215 3.72 -6.13 -31.09
C PRO A 215 3.43 -4.64 -31.24
N TYR A 216 2.34 -4.13 -30.64
CA TYR A 216 2.05 -2.70 -30.64
C TYR A 216 2.82 -1.97 -29.53
N ASN A 217 3.02 -2.64 -28.38
CA ASN A 217 3.82 -2.12 -27.29
C ASN A 217 4.53 -3.25 -26.54
N THR A 218 5.85 -3.36 -26.73
CA THR A 218 6.67 -4.47 -26.21
C THR A 218 6.84 -4.48 -24.68
N THR A 219 6.26 -3.51 -23.99
CA THR A 219 6.17 -3.45 -22.52
C THR A 219 4.86 -4.03 -21.98
N ARG A 220 3.96 -4.46 -22.87
CA ARG A 220 2.64 -5.00 -22.56
C ARG A 220 2.56 -6.48 -22.92
N ASN A 221 1.67 -7.22 -22.25
CA ASN A 221 1.46 -8.64 -22.49
C ASN A 221 0.59 -8.89 -23.75
N VAL A 222 0.66 -10.12 -24.25
CA VAL A 222 -0.03 -10.59 -25.47
C VAL A 222 -1.34 -11.32 -25.18
N GLY A 223 -1.62 -11.61 -23.92
CA GLY A 223 -2.77 -12.39 -23.49
C GLY A 223 -2.64 -13.90 -23.70
N GLY A 224 -3.17 -14.67 -22.74
CA GLY A 224 -3.54 -16.08 -22.84
C GLY A 224 -2.46 -17.06 -23.30
N SER A 225 -2.92 -18.26 -23.70
CA SER A 225 -2.03 -19.32 -24.16
C SER A 225 -1.75 -19.37 -25.66
N CYS A 226 -2.51 -18.63 -26.49
CA CYS A 226 -2.18 -18.40 -27.90
C CYS A 226 -1.43 -17.07 -28.13
N GLY A 227 -0.75 -16.53 -27.10
CA GLY A 227 -0.13 -15.21 -27.21
C GLY A 227 1.07 -15.17 -28.15
N GLY A 228 1.83 -16.25 -28.27
CA GLY A 228 2.87 -16.39 -29.28
C GLY A 228 2.29 -16.31 -30.70
N GLU A 229 1.21 -17.03 -30.97
CA GLU A 229 0.50 -17.01 -32.25
C GLU A 229 -0.04 -15.62 -32.60
N ALA A 230 -0.77 -15.00 -31.67
CA ALA A 230 -1.40 -13.71 -31.92
C ALA A 230 -0.37 -12.58 -32.08
N SER A 231 0.70 -12.59 -31.27
CA SER A 231 1.81 -11.65 -31.40
C SER A 231 2.52 -11.79 -32.74
N LEU A 232 2.78 -13.04 -33.17
CA LEU A 232 3.45 -13.31 -34.44
C LEU A 232 2.59 -12.94 -35.65
N LEU A 233 1.28 -13.24 -35.63
CA LEU A 233 0.31 -12.84 -36.66
C LEU A 233 0.27 -11.32 -36.81
N ALA A 234 0.12 -10.59 -35.70
CA ALA A 234 0.05 -9.13 -35.70
C ALA A 234 1.35 -8.48 -36.18
N ALA A 235 2.49 -9.09 -35.89
CA ALA A 235 3.79 -8.66 -36.38
C ALA A 235 4.07 -9.03 -37.85
N GLY A 236 3.19 -9.83 -38.49
CA GLY A 236 3.33 -10.31 -39.86
C GLY A 236 4.33 -11.47 -40.01
N GLY A 237 4.61 -12.21 -38.95
CA GLY A 237 5.51 -13.38 -38.96
C GLY A 237 4.84 -14.68 -39.41
N THR A 238 3.53 -14.70 -39.60
CA THR A 238 2.79 -15.82 -40.23
C THR A 238 1.48 -15.29 -40.81
N PRO A 239 0.92 -15.87 -41.90
CA PRO A 239 -0.42 -15.53 -42.38
C PRO A 239 -1.53 -16.26 -41.61
N LEU A 240 -1.21 -17.44 -41.06
CA LEU A 240 -2.16 -18.35 -40.41
C LEU A 240 -1.54 -18.92 -39.13
N SER A 241 -2.35 -19.04 -38.07
CA SER A 241 -1.94 -19.79 -36.89
C SER A 241 -3.10 -20.57 -36.28
N ILE A 242 -2.79 -21.74 -35.72
CA ILE A 242 -3.78 -22.57 -35.06
C ILE A 242 -3.46 -22.63 -33.57
N GLY A 243 -4.45 -22.26 -32.76
CA GLY A 243 -4.35 -22.27 -31.30
C GLY A 243 -5.38 -23.21 -30.68
N THR A 244 -5.43 -23.20 -29.35
CA THR A 244 -6.41 -23.95 -28.56
C THR A 244 -7.07 -23.04 -27.52
N ASP A 245 -8.36 -23.21 -27.29
CA ASP A 245 -9.19 -22.43 -26.37
C ASP A 245 -9.84 -23.32 -25.31
N VAL A 246 -9.60 -23.01 -24.03
CA VAL A 246 -10.23 -23.64 -22.87
C VAL A 246 -10.98 -22.63 -21.96
N GLY A 247 -10.84 -21.34 -22.25
CA GLY A 247 -11.23 -20.26 -21.31
C GLY A 247 -11.04 -18.84 -21.87
N GLY A 248 -10.97 -18.72 -23.20
CA GLY A 248 -10.63 -17.51 -23.94
C GLY A 248 -9.28 -17.56 -24.66
N SER A 249 -8.59 -18.69 -24.72
CA SER A 249 -7.19 -18.70 -25.18
C SER A 249 -6.99 -18.36 -26.65
N THR A 250 -7.97 -18.49 -27.55
CA THR A 250 -7.87 -17.93 -28.91
C THR A 250 -8.41 -16.50 -29.00
N ARG A 251 -9.29 -16.10 -28.08
CA ARG A 251 -10.03 -14.83 -28.12
C ARG A 251 -9.34 -13.68 -27.35
N ILE A 252 -8.80 -13.96 -26.18
CA ILE A 252 -8.05 -13.01 -25.34
C ILE A 252 -6.81 -12.49 -26.11
N PRO A 253 -5.96 -13.36 -26.70
CA PRO A 253 -4.78 -12.88 -27.38
C PRO A 253 -5.12 -12.19 -28.69
N ALA A 254 -6.18 -12.64 -29.37
CA ALA A 254 -6.73 -11.98 -30.54
C ALA A 254 -7.16 -10.54 -30.23
N PHE A 255 -7.88 -10.34 -29.13
CA PHE A 255 -8.24 -9.01 -28.63
C PHE A 255 -7.01 -8.14 -28.31
N MET A 256 -6.04 -8.67 -27.56
CA MET A 256 -4.86 -7.90 -27.12
C MET A 256 -3.86 -7.59 -28.23
N CYS A 257 -3.81 -8.42 -29.27
CA CYS A 257 -2.91 -8.27 -30.41
C CYS A 257 -3.62 -7.81 -31.69
N GLY A 258 -4.91 -7.44 -31.64
CA GLY A 258 -5.61 -6.88 -32.80
C GLY A 258 -5.73 -7.83 -33.99
N VAL A 259 -5.90 -9.13 -33.74
CA VAL A 259 -6.11 -10.15 -34.77
C VAL A 259 -7.45 -10.84 -34.58
N PHE A 260 -7.86 -11.69 -35.52
CA PHE A 260 -9.08 -12.47 -35.40
C PHE A 260 -8.79 -13.82 -34.76
N GLY A 261 -9.65 -14.27 -33.86
CA GLY A 261 -9.59 -15.58 -33.23
C GLY A 261 -10.98 -16.18 -33.10
N HIS A 262 -11.13 -17.45 -33.45
CA HIS A 262 -12.42 -18.14 -33.38
C HIS A 262 -12.32 -19.35 -32.44
N LYS A 263 -13.34 -19.54 -31.60
CA LYS A 263 -13.55 -20.74 -30.80
C LYS A 263 -14.67 -21.56 -31.46
N PRO A 264 -14.36 -22.69 -32.11
CA PRO A 264 -15.39 -23.52 -32.73
C PRO A 264 -16.36 -24.14 -31.72
N THR A 265 -17.40 -24.78 -32.25
CA THR A 265 -18.28 -25.68 -31.51
C THR A 265 -17.47 -26.85 -30.96
N SER A 266 -17.67 -27.17 -29.66
CA SER A 266 -16.96 -28.26 -28.98
C SER A 266 -17.23 -29.62 -29.62
N GLY A 267 -16.26 -30.52 -29.52
CA GLY A 267 -16.33 -31.89 -30.02
C GLY A 267 -16.16 -32.08 -31.53
N LEU A 268 -15.93 -31.01 -32.32
CA LEU A 268 -15.82 -31.12 -33.78
C LEU A 268 -14.41 -31.28 -34.34
N ILE A 269 -13.38 -30.97 -33.55
CA ILE A 269 -11.97 -31.04 -33.94
C ILE A 269 -11.24 -31.89 -32.91
N SER A 270 -10.53 -32.92 -33.37
CA SER A 270 -9.85 -33.84 -32.46
C SER A 270 -8.79 -33.12 -31.62
N THR A 271 -8.73 -33.50 -30.33
CA THR A 271 -7.77 -32.98 -29.36
C THR A 271 -6.49 -33.82 -29.28
N LYS A 272 -6.37 -34.87 -30.09
CA LYS A 272 -5.22 -35.78 -30.08
C LYS A 272 -3.92 -35.06 -30.45
N GLY A 273 -2.93 -35.18 -29.56
CA GLY A 273 -1.63 -34.52 -29.71
C GLY A 273 -1.55 -33.11 -29.09
N ILE A 274 -2.55 -32.73 -28.28
CA ILE A 274 -2.57 -31.51 -27.46
C ILE A 274 -2.32 -31.89 -25.99
N ILE A 275 -1.86 -30.93 -25.17
CA ILE A 275 -1.52 -31.11 -23.74
C ILE A 275 -2.66 -31.61 -22.83
N PHE A 276 -3.91 -31.35 -23.18
CA PHE A 276 -5.11 -31.79 -22.46
C PHE A 276 -5.88 -32.75 -23.37
N GLN A 277 -6.00 -34.01 -22.97
CA GLN A 277 -6.71 -35.03 -23.72
C GLN A 277 -7.82 -35.56 -22.82
N ASN A 278 -9.07 -35.31 -23.21
CA ASN A 278 -10.22 -35.92 -22.55
C ASN A 278 -10.55 -37.24 -23.25
N GLY A 279 -10.90 -38.29 -22.50
CA GLY A 279 -11.39 -39.54 -23.07
C GLY A 279 -12.76 -39.39 -23.76
N ASN A 280 -13.50 -38.32 -23.44
CA ASN A 280 -14.77 -37.93 -24.02
C ASN A 280 -14.67 -36.57 -24.74
N GLU A 281 -14.56 -36.57 -26.07
CA GLU A 281 -14.41 -35.35 -26.88
C GLU A 281 -15.65 -34.42 -26.83
N GLU A 282 -16.85 -34.95 -26.52
CA GLU A 282 -18.09 -34.15 -26.45
C GLU A 282 -18.17 -33.26 -25.19
N GLU A 283 -17.53 -33.69 -24.09
CA GLU A 283 -17.54 -32.97 -22.81
C GLU A 283 -16.28 -32.11 -22.60
N SER A 284 -15.32 -32.15 -23.52
CA SER A 284 -14.07 -31.39 -23.37
C SER A 284 -14.28 -29.87 -23.53
N MET A 285 -13.65 -29.13 -22.64
CA MET A 285 -13.54 -27.68 -22.69
C MET A 285 -12.54 -27.20 -23.77
N VAL A 286 -11.66 -28.09 -24.24
CA VAL A 286 -10.53 -27.73 -25.10
C VAL A 286 -10.95 -27.74 -26.56
N ASN A 287 -10.77 -26.60 -27.23
CA ASN A 287 -11.19 -26.40 -28.61
C ASN A 287 -10.02 -25.89 -29.45
N ALA A 288 -9.56 -26.65 -30.45
CA ALA A 288 -8.64 -26.13 -31.45
C ALA A 288 -9.37 -25.10 -32.34
N GLY A 289 -8.71 -24.00 -32.69
CA GLY A 289 -9.36 -22.93 -33.46
C GLY A 289 -8.38 -22.02 -34.20
N PRO A 290 -8.83 -21.36 -35.29
CA PRO A 290 -7.98 -20.51 -36.09
C PRO A 290 -7.74 -19.15 -35.44
N LEU A 291 -6.52 -18.62 -35.63
CA LEU A 291 -6.18 -17.21 -35.51
C LEU A 291 -5.68 -16.68 -36.86
N THR A 292 -6.20 -15.54 -37.30
CA THR A 292 -5.87 -14.94 -38.60
C THR A 292 -5.74 -13.42 -38.52
N LYS A 293 -4.99 -12.83 -39.46
CA LYS A 293 -4.87 -11.36 -39.57
C LYS A 293 -6.11 -10.73 -40.22
N TYR A 294 -6.76 -11.46 -41.12
CA TYR A 294 -7.95 -11.00 -41.85
C TYR A 294 -9.13 -11.93 -41.58
N SER A 295 -10.33 -11.36 -41.46
CA SER A 295 -11.55 -12.10 -41.15
C SER A 295 -11.94 -13.10 -42.24
N GLU A 296 -11.63 -12.81 -43.51
CA GLU A 296 -11.93 -13.68 -44.65
C GLU A 296 -11.23 -15.06 -44.56
N ASP A 297 -10.10 -15.13 -43.85
CA ASP A 297 -9.32 -16.37 -43.73
C ASP A 297 -9.88 -17.32 -42.67
N LEU A 298 -10.65 -16.82 -41.67
CA LEU A 298 -11.18 -17.64 -40.58
C LEU A 298 -12.00 -18.83 -41.08
N MET A 299 -12.89 -18.57 -42.04
CA MET A 299 -13.80 -19.57 -42.58
C MET A 299 -13.05 -20.69 -43.31
N SER A 300 -12.08 -20.33 -44.15
CA SER A 300 -11.27 -21.27 -44.92
C SER A 300 -10.45 -22.18 -44.01
N VAL A 301 -9.86 -21.64 -42.94
CA VAL A 301 -9.09 -22.45 -41.98
C VAL A 301 -10.03 -23.35 -41.18
N LEU A 302 -11.18 -22.84 -40.74
CA LEU A 302 -12.16 -23.62 -40.00
C LEU A 302 -12.62 -24.85 -40.80
N LYS A 303 -12.91 -24.70 -42.09
CA LYS A 303 -13.28 -25.82 -42.99
C LYS A 303 -12.23 -26.92 -43.02
N VAL A 304 -10.94 -26.57 -43.03
CA VAL A 304 -9.84 -27.54 -42.98
C VAL A 304 -9.79 -28.25 -41.63
N LEU A 305 -9.96 -27.53 -40.52
CA LEU A 305 -9.86 -28.09 -39.17
C LEU A 305 -11.01 -29.05 -38.84
N VAL A 306 -12.24 -28.73 -39.26
CA VAL A 306 -13.42 -29.58 -38.98
C VAL A 306 -13.61 -30.71 -39.99
N GLY A 307 -13.00 -30.59 -41.18
CA GLY A 307 -13.16 -31.55 -42.28
C GLY A 307 -14.53 -31.43 -42.98
N PRO A 308 -14.72 -32.14 -44.12
CA PRO A 308 -15.88 -31.96 -44.99
C PRO A 308 -17.22 -32.32 -44.34
N GLU A 309 -17.27 -33.39 -43.54
CA GLU A 309 -18.49 -33.83 -42.87
C GLU A 309 -19.00 -32.78 -41.87
N ASN A 310 -18.14 -32.31 -40.97
CA ASN A 310 -18.52 -31.32 -39.97
C ASN A 310 -18.68 -29.92 -40.59
N SER A 311 -18.01 -29.62 -41.72
CA SER A 311 -18.25 -28.40 -42.49
C SER A 311 -19.69 -28.31 -42.98
N MET A 312 -20.25 -29.43 -43.47
CA MET A 312 -21.66 -29.50 -43.85
C MET A 312 -22.60 -29.37 -42.64
N LYS A 313 -22.28 -30.04 -41.52
CA LYS A 313 -23.07 -29.91 -40.27
C LYS A 313 -23.11 -28.47 -39.76
N LEU A 314 -21.99 -27.76 -39.85
CA LEU A 314 -21.86 -26.35 -39.47
C LEU A 314 -22.38 -25.36 -40.53
N LYS A 315 -22.77 -25.86 -41.72
CA LYS A 315 -23.29 -25.05 -42.83
C LYS A 315 -22.33 -23.94 -43.25
N LEU A 316 -21.02 -24.21 -43.27
CA LEU A 316 -19.97 -23.20 -43.53
C LEU A 316 -19.96 -22.66 -44.97
N ASP A 317 -20.69 -23.29 -45.89
CA ASP A 317 -20.89 -22.82 -47.27
C ASP A 317 -22.19 -22.04 -47.47
N GLN A 318 -23.08 -22.02 -46.47
CA GLN A 318 -24.33 -21.30 -46.55
C GLN A 318 -24.10 -19.80 -46.36
N HIS A 319 -24.57 -18.99 -47.32
CA HIS A 319 -24.57 -17.54 -47.17
C HIS A 319 -25.46 -17.12 -46.00
N VAL A 320 -24.91 -16.28 -45.11
CA VAL A 320 -25.64 -15.67 -44.00
C VAL A 320 -26.00 -14.24 -44.37
N ASP A 321 -27.29 -13.95 -44.48
CA ASP A 321 -27.79 -12.59 -44.57
C ASP A 321 -27.70 -11.93 -43.20
N VAL A 322 -26.67 -11.09 -43.02
CA VAL A 322 -26.41 -10.43 -41.75
C VAL A 322 -27.64 -9.68 -41.27
N LYS A 323 -28.46 -9.06 -42.13
CA LYS A 323 -29.64 -8.30 -41.70
C LYS A 323 -30.69 -9.13 -40.93
N LYS A 324 -30.69 -10.44 -41.13
CA LYS A 324 -31.67 -11.39 -40.58
C LYS A 324 -31.18 -12.11 -39.32
N ILE A 325 -29.95 -11.86 -38.85
CA ILE A 325 -29.46 -12.50 -37.63
C ILE A 325 -29.92 -11.74 -36.39
N LYS A 326 -30.28 -12.47 -35.34
CA LYS A 326 -30.53 -11.85 -34.04
C LYS A 326 -29.19 -11.53 -33.36
N ILE A 327 -29.00 -10.27 -32.97
CA ILE A 327 -27.78 -9.82 -32.27
C ILE A 327 -28.11 -9.52 -30.82
N CYS A 328 -27.46 -10.23 -29.90
CA CYS A 328 -27.51 -9.97 -28.47
C CYS A 328 -26.14 -9.56 -27.93
N TYR A 329 -26.09 -8.71 -26.92
CA TYR A 329 -24.86 -8.25 -26.29
C TYR A 329 -24.97 -8.13 -24.77
N VAL A 330 -23.83 -8.21 -24.07
CA VAL A 330 -23.74 -7.96 -22.62
C VAL A 330 -22.96 -6.65 -22.42
N SER A 331 -23.57 -5.66 -21.77
CA SER A 331 -23.01 -4.31 -21.63
C SER A 331 -21.93 -4.17 -20.56
N ASP A 332 -22.06 -4.90 -19.44
CA ASP A 332 -21.05 -5.02 -18.39
C ASP A 332 -21.31 -6.30 -17.58
N PRO A 333 -20.47 -7.35 -17.68
CA PRO A 333 -20.68 -8.61 -16.97
C PRO A 333 -20.28 -8.41 -15.50
N ARG A 334 -21.15 -7.77 -14.70
CA ARG A 334 -21.01 -7.32 -13.28
C ARG A 334 -20.46 -8.36 -12.28
N ASP A 335 -19.30 -8.92 -12.59
CA ASP A 335 -18.55 -9.91 -11.87
C ASP A 335 -17.50 -9.18 -11.03
N LEU A 336 -17.46 -9.49 -9.74
CA LEU A 336 -16.51 -8.89 -8.80
C LEU A 336 -15.05 -9.25 -9.11
N PHE A 337 -14.81 -10.29 -9.90
CA PHE A 337 -13.48 -10.77 -10.28
C PHE A 337 -13.01 -10.24 -11.64
N VAL A 338 -13.90 -9.64 -12.43
CA VAL A 338 -13.58 -9.02 -13.74
C VAL A 338 -13.49 -7.50 -13.58
N SER A 339 -12.45 -6.89 -14.15
CA SER A 339 -12.30 -5.43 -14.12
C SER A 339 -13.36 -4.77 -15.01
N PRO A 340 -13.95 -3.64 -14.58
CA PRO A 340 -14.97 -2.95 -15.38
C PRO A 340 -14.37 -2.42 -16.69
N PHE A 341 -15.19 -2.33 -17.73
CA PHE A 341 -14.75 -1.80 -19.02
C PHE A 341 -14.29 -0.34 -18.90
N ARG A 342 -13.11 -0.05 -19.46
CA ARG A 342 -12.61 1.32 -19.59
C ARG A 342 -13.50 2.15 -20.52
N PRO A 343 -13.56 3.49 -20.37
CA PRO A 343 -14.36 4.36 -21.22
C PRO A 343 -14.13 4.15 -22.72
N GLU A 344 -12.88 3.90 -23.13
CA GLU A 344 -12.51 3.64 -24.51
C GLU A 344 -13.13 2.34 -25.04
N MET A 345 -13.12 1.29 -24.21
CA MET A 345 -13.76 0.01 -24.54
C MET A 345 -15.28 0.15 -24.66
N LYS A 346 -15.91 0.89 -23.74
CA LYS A 346 -17.34 1.19 -23.80
C LYS A 346 -17.69 1.92 -25.09
N LYS A 347 -16.87 2.91 -25.50
CA LYS A 347 -17.06 3.67 -26.74
C LYS A 347 -16.95 2.79 -27.99
N ILE A 348 -15.97 1.90 -28.06
CA ILE A 348 -15.82 0.96 -29.19
C ILE A 348 -17.02 0.02 -29.25
N PHE A 349 -17.47 -0.49 -28.11
CA PHE A 349 -18.62 -1.39 -28.03
C PHE A 349 -19.92 -0.68 -28.46
N SER A 350 -20.16 0.55 -27.99
CA SER A 350 -21.30 1.37 -28.43
C SER A 350 -21.27 1.61 -29.94
N ARG A 351 -20.10 1.93 -30.52
CA ARG A 351 -19.96 2.11 -31.97
C ARG A 351 -20.33 0.85 -32.77
N ALA A 352 -19.96 -0.33 -32.28
CA ALA A 352 -20.34 -1.59 -32.91
C ALA A 352 -21.85 -1.83 -32.86
N ILE A 353 -22.47 -1.57 -31.69
CA ILE A 353 -23.92 -1.68 -31.51
C ILE A 353 -24.65 -0.70 -32.44
N ASP A 354 -24.20 0.55 -32.52
CA ASP A 354 -24.83 1.58 -33.34
C ASP A 354 -24.72 1.25 -34.83
N HIS A 355 -23.58 0.73 -35.28
CA HIS A 355 -23.44 0.22 -36.65
C HIS A 355 -24.47 -0.88 -36.95
N PHE A 356 -24.66 -1.84 -36.04
CA PHE A 356 -25.66 -2.89 -36.25
C PHE A 356 -27.10 -2.36 -36.21
N LYS A 357 -27.41 -1.33 -35.41
CA LYS A 357 -28.72 -0.66 -35.46
C LYS A 357 -29.01 -0.01 -36.81
N GLU A 358 -27.98 0.51 -37.49
CA GLU A 358 -28.14 1.17 -38.80
C GLU A 358 -28.41 0.18 -39.93
N ILE A 359 -27.86 -1.04 -39.86
CA ILE A 359 -27.90 -2.01 -40.97
C ILE A 359 -28.88 -3.18 -40.77
N HIS A 360 -29.42 -3.37 -39.55
CA HIS A 360 -30.39 -4.42 -39.24
C HIS A 360 -31.83 -3.93 -39.21
N ASP A 361 -32.75 -4.84 -39.54
CA ASP A 361 -34.19 -4.63 -39.38
C ASP A 361 -34.63 -4.74 -37.89
N GLU A 362 -33.90 -5.50 -37.08
CA GLU A 362 -34.11 -5.64 -35.63
C GLU A 362 -32.93 -5.06 -34.84
N SER A 363 -33.19 -4.20 -33.84
CA SER A 363 -32.14 -3.59 -33.03
C SER A 363 -31.40 -4.62 -32.14
N PRO A 364 -30.07 -4.54 -32.00
CA PRO A 364 -29.32 -5.37 -31.08
C PRO A 364 -29.85 -5.28 -29.63
N GLU A 365 -29.96 -6.44 -28.98
CA GLU A 365 -30.60 -6.59 -27.69
C GLU A 365 -29.58 -6.75 -26.55
N SER A 366 -29.72 -5.99 -25.46
CA SER A 366 -28.90 -6.21 -24.26
C SER A 366 -29.46 -7.37 -23.46
N VAL A 367 -28.64 -8.38 -23.17
CA VAL A 367 -28.99 -9.54 -22.35
C VAL A 367 -28.20 -9.56 -21.04
N GLU A 368 -28.84 -9.97 -19.95
CA GLU A 368 -28.19 -10.27 -18.67
C GLU A 368 -28.54 -11.71 -18.27
N PHE A 369 -27.53 -12.57 -18.12
CA PHE A 369 -27.72 -13.94 -17.65
C PHE A 369 -27.28 -14.04 -16.20
N GLU A 370 -28.17 -14.48 -15.30
CA GLU A 370 -27.86 -14.50 -13.87
C GLU A 370 -26.66 -15.41 -13.56
N GLY A 371 -26.54 -16.55 -14.24
CA GLY A 371 -25.43 -17.49 -14.06
C GLY A 371 -24.04 -16.96 -14.46
N THR A 372 -23.94 -15.83 -15.18
CA THR A 372 -22.63 -15.26 -15.59
C THR A 372 -21.77 -14.80 -14.42
N LYS A 373 -22.38 -14.49 -13.26
CA LYS A 373 -21.66 -14.14 -12.02
C LYS A 373 -20.89 -15.31 -11.39
N TYR A 374 -21.08 -16.54 -11.89
CA TYR A 374 -20.42 -17.74 -11.39
C TYR A 374 -19.42 -18.34 -12.39
N THR A 375 -19.12 -17.64 -13.49
CA THR A 375 -18.27 -18.15 -14.58
C THR A 375 -16.92 -18.68 -14.11
N GLY A 376 -16.24 -17.99 -13.20
CA GLY A 376 -14.96 -18.46 -12.64
C GLY A 376 -15.08 -19.75 -11.83
N GLN A 377 -16.16 -19.92 -11.06
CA GLN A 377 -16.40 -21.12 -10.25
C GLN A 377 -16.76 -22.32 -11.12
N LEU A 378 -17.62 -22.09 -12.13
CA LEU A 378 -17.99 -23.11 -13.11
C LEU A 378 -16.79 -23.54 -13.95
N TRP A 379 -15.99 -22.59 -14.44
CA TRP A 379 -14.76 -22.88 -15.18
C TRP A 379 -13.80 -23.74 -14.34
N LYS A 380 -13.57 -23.37 -13.08
CA LYS A 380 -12.69 -24.13 -12.18
C LYS A 380 -13.20 -25.55 -11.97
N TYR A 381 -14.50 -25.74 -11.76
CA TYR A 381 -15.09 -27.07 -11.62
C TYR A 381 -14.86 -27.91 -12.88
N TRP A 382 -15.28 -27.44 -14.05
CA TRP A 382 -15.17 -28.20 -15.30
C TRP A 382 -13.72 -28.50 -15.69
N MET A 383 -12.78 -27.58 -15.45
CA MET A 383 -11.35 -27.83 -15.64
C MET A 383 -10.82 -29.00 -14.80
N THR A 384 -11.34 -29.21 -13.59
CA THR A 384 -10.94 -30.34 -12.75
C THR A 384 -11.57 -31.67 -13.16
N GLN A 385 -12.56 -31.65 -14.06
CA GLN A 385 -13.19 -32.84 -14.62
C GLN A 385 -12.50 -33.30 -15.91
N GLU A 386 -11.57 -32.52 -16.47
CA GLU A 386 -10.80 -32.94 -17.65
C GLU A 386 -9.91 -34.15 -17.29
N ASP A 387 -10.12 -35.26 -18.00
CA ASP A 387 -9.49 -36.53 -17.68
C ASP A 387 -7.96 -36.43 -17.59
N GLY A 388 -7.43 -36.93 -16.48
CA GLY A 388 -6.01 -37.02 -16.23
C GLY A 388 -5.33 -35.70 -15.88
N PHE A 389 -5.98 -34.53 -15.87
CA PHE A 389 -5.32 -33.28 -15.49
C PHE A 389 -5.17 -33.12 -13.97
N ASN A 390 -3.94 -32.85 -13.51
CA ASN A 390 -3.65 -32.51 -12.12
C ASN A 390 -2.46 -31.54 -12.10
N PHE A 391 -2.70 -30.26 -11.84
CA PHE A 391 -1.67 -29.22 -11.99
C PHE A 391 -0.42 -29.50 -11.13
N ARG A 392 -0.58 -29.92 -9.87
CA ARG A 392 0.53 -30.27 -8.96
C ARG A 392 1.40 -31.40 -9.46
N LYS A 393 0.81 -32.39 -10.15
CA LYS A 393 1.57 -33.49 -10.76
C LYS A 393 2.12 -33.08 -12.12
N ASP A 394 1.32 -32.45 -12.96
CA ASP A 394 1.69 -32.14 -14.33
C ASP A 394 2.85 -31.14 -14.41
N VAL A 395 2.92 -30.18 -13.48
CA VAL A 395 4.02 -29.19 -13.43
C VAL A 395 5.38 -29.82 -13.08
N THR A 396 5.38 -31.03 -12.49
CA THR A 396 6.60 -31.80 -12.16
C THR A 396 6.90 -32.90 -13.16
N ASP A 397 6.18 -32.95 -14.29
CA ASP A 397 6.15 -34.09 -15.20
C ASP A 397 5.71 -35.41 -14.52
N ARG A 398 4.78 -35.30 -13.56
CA ARG A 398 4.21 -36.39 -12.74
C ARG A 398 5.22 -37.18 -11.91
N GLN A 399 6.40 -36.62 -11.64
CA GLN A 399 7.42 -37.24 -10.80
C GLN A 399 7.20 -37.03 -9.30
N GLY A 400 6.09 -36.37 -8.91
CA GLY A 400 5.71 -36.09 -7.53
C GLY A 400 4.68 -34.95 -7.45
N GLU A 401 4.15 -34.68 -6.26
CA GLU A 401 3.27 -33.54 -6.03
C GLU A 401 4.03 -32.36 -5.45
N VAL A 402 3.75 -31.17 -5.99
CA VAL A 402 4.25 -29.91 -5.43
C VAL A 402 3.42 -29.51 -4.22
N ASN A 403 4.09 -29.08 -3.14
CA ASN A 403 3.43 -28.45 -2.01
C ASN A 403 3.28 -26.93 -2.27
N PRO A 404 2.05 -26.40 -2.45
CA PRO A 404 1.84 -24.99 -2.78
C PRO A 404 2.42 -24.02 -1.74
N VAL A 405 2.37 -24.37 -0.46
CA VAL A 405 2.83 -23.50 0.64
C VAL A 405 4.35 -23.41 0.62
N ILE A 406 5.03 -24.54 0.46
CA ILE A 406 6.51 -24.60 0.43
C ILE A 406 7.07 -23.85 -0.77
N GLU A 407 6.51 -24.05 -1.97
CA GLU A 407 7.00 -23.35 -3.17
C GLU A 407 6.65 -21.85 -3.15
N THR A 408 5.50 -21.47 -2.60
CA THR A 408 5.20 -20.04 -2.36
C THR A 408 6.27 -19.40 -1.47
N LEU A 409 6.69 -20.07 -0.39
CA LEU A 409 7.76 -19.58 0.48
C LEU A 409 9.12 -19.52 -0.24
N LYS A 410 9.45 -20.53 -1.06
CA LYS A 410 10.70 -20.56 -1.85
C LYS A 410 10.77 -19.45 -2.90
N TYR A 411 9.64 -19.13 -3.54
CA TYR A 411 9.55 -18.04 -4.51
C TYR A 411 9.95 -16.69 -3.87
N PHE A 412 9.49 -16.41 -2.65
CA PHE A 412 9.84 -15.17 -1.93
C PHE A 412 11.23 -15.19 -1.25
N THR A 413 11.88 -16.35 -1.15
CA THR A 413 13.18 -16.54 -0.46
C THR A 413 14.33 -16.92 -1.40
N THR A 414 14.13 -16.77 -2.72
CA THR A 414 15.13 -16.75 -3.83
C THR A 414 15.58 -18.09 -4.46
N ARG A 415 14.84 -19.19 -4.39
CA ARG A 415 15.25 -20.46 -5.04
C ARG A 415 14.13 -21.31 -5.63
N ASP A 416 13.22 -20.71 -6.37
CA ASP A 416 12.19 -21.49 -7.08
C ASP A 416 12.41 -21.53 -8.59
N ASN A 417 12.18 -22.69 -9.19
CA ASN A 417 12.17 -22.93 -10.63
C ASN A 417 10.80 -22.62 -11.27
N TYR A 418 9.80 -22.25 -10.46
CA TYR A 418 8.46 -21.90 -10.92
C TYR A 418 8.28 -20.41 -11.17
N THR A 419 7.52 -20.07 -12.22
CA THR A 419 7.11 -18.69 -12.50
C THR A 419 6.05 -18.24 -11.51
N PHE A 420 5.87 -16.92 -11.34
CA PHE A 420 4.81 -16.36 -10.52
C PHE A 420 3.41 -16.90 -10.87
N SER A 421 3.13 -17.05 -12.17
CA SER A 421 1.89 -17.67 -12.67
C SER A 421 1.64 -19.06 -12.11
N THR A 422 2.69 -19.86 -12.02
CA THR A 422 2.63 -21.23 -11.49
C THR A 422 2.37 -21.23 -9.99
N ILE A 423 3.01 -20.32 -9.23
CA ILE A 423 2.73 -20.13 -7.81
C ILE A 423 1.27 -19.73 -7.59
N MET A 424 0.74 -18.80 -8.37
CA MET A 424 -0.65 -18.36 -8.27
C MET A 424 -1.65 -19.47 -8.58
N ASN A 425 -1.36 -20.32 -9.57
CA ASN A 425 -2.19 -21.50 -9.85
C ASN A 425 -2.15 -22.54 -8.73
N LEU A 426 -0.98 -22.78 -8.12
CA LEU A 426 -0.84 -23.66 -6.95
C LEU A 426 -1.67 -23.16 -5.75
N ILE A 427 -1.68 -21.83 -5.53
CA ILE A 427 -2.52 -21.21 -4.50
C ILE A 427 -4.01 -21.35 -4.86
N ASN A 428 -4.38 -21.15 -6.12
CA ASN A 428 -5.77 -21.27 -6.58
C ASN A 428 -6.32 -22.70 -6.34
N GLU A 429 -5.49 -23.73 -6.43
CA GLU A 429 -5.90 -25.10 -6.06
C GLU A 429 -6.18 -25.29 -4.56
N LEU A 430 -5.63 -24.46 -3.67
CA LEU A 430 -5.99 -24.52 -2.24
C LEU A 430 -7.40 -24.01 -1.98
N LEU A 431 -7.97 -23.22 -2.88
CA LEU A 431 -9.34 -22.74 -2.76
C LEU A 431 -10.32 -23.89 -3.05
N PRO A 432 -11.40 -24.04 -2.27
CA PRO A 432 -12.39 -25.08 -2.52
C PRO A 432 -13.00 -24.96 -3.93
N THR A 433 -13.17 -26.10 -4.60
CA THR A 433 -13.98 -26.20 -5.82
C THR A 433 -15.46 -26.19 -5.46
N ALA A 434 -16.31 -25.73 -6.38
CA ALA A 434 -17.74 -25.76 -6.18
C ALA A 434 -18.26 -27.22 -6.06
N ASN A 435 -19.37 -27.41 -5.35
CA ASN A 435 -20.04 -28.71 -5.28
C ASN A 435 -20.48 -29.14 -6.70
N GLY A 436 -20.16 -30.37 -7.10
CA GLY A 436 -20.42 -30.87 -8.45
C GLY A 436 -21.91 -30.91 -8.84
N ASP A 437 -22.80 -31.25 -7.91
CA ASP A 437 -24.25 -31.24 -8.18
C ASP A 437 -24.76 -29.81 -8.42
N TRP A 438 -24.23 -28.86 -7.65
CA TRP A 438 -24.53 -27.45 -7.85
C TRP A 438 -23.97 -26.96 -9.19
N ALA A 439 -22.72 -27.28 -9.52
CA ALA A 439 -22.07 -26.81 -10.75
C ALA A 439 -22.77 -27.35 -12.01
N ARG A 440 -23.15 -28.64 -12.02
CA ARG A 440 -23.96 -29.24 -13.10
C ARG A 440 -25.33 -28.58 -13.20
N SER A 441 -26.04 -28.44 -12.07
CA SER A 441 -27.36 -27.79 -12.05
C SER A 441 -27.31 -26.35 -12.57
N GLU A 442 -26.34 -25.56 -12.13
CA GLU A 442 -26.21 -24.16 -12.54
C GLU A 442 -25.76 -24.04 -14.00
N THR A 443 -24.94 -24.97 -14.50
CA THR A 443 -24.57 -25.05 -15.92
C THR A 443 -25.80 -25.34 -16.80
N GLU A 444 -26.65 -26.29 -16.41
CA GLU A 444 -27.88 -26.61 -17.16
C GLU A 444 -28.90 -25.49 -17.09
N LYS A 445 -29.05 -24.81 -15.94
CA LYS A 445 -29.87 -23.59 -15.85
C LYS A 445 -29.38 -22.51 -16.81
N LEU A 446 -28.07 -22.27 -16.87
CA LEU A 446 -27.50 -21.27 -17.76
C LEU A 446 -27.70 -21.64 -19.23
N LYS A 447 -27.52 -22.92 -19.60
CA LYS A 447 -27.84 -23.41 -20.96
C LYS A 447 -29.32 -23.20 -21.28
N HIS A 448 -30.20 -23.54 -20.36
CA HIS A 448 -31.64 -23.35 -20.53
C HIS A 448 -32.02 -21.87 -20.64
N GLU A 449 -31.43 -20.99 -19.82
CA GLU A 449 -31.61 -19.53 -19.92
C GLU A 449 -31.17 -19.00 -21.29
N ILE A 450 -30.03 -19.46 -21.82
CA ILE A 450 -29.51 -19.03 -23.11
C ILE A 450 -30.38 -19.57 -24.28
N LEU A 451 -30.84 -20.82 -24.19
CA LEU A 451 -31.60 -21.48 -25.27
C LEU A 451 -33.09 -21.12 -25.28
N HIS A 452 -33.68 -20.83 -24.13
CA HIS A 452 -35.13 -20.64 -23.95
C HIS A 452 -35.51 -19.25 -23.44
N SER A 453 -34.60 -18.28 -23.43
CA SER A 453 -34.98 -16.90 -23.08
C SER A 453 -36.02 -16.34 -24.06
N GLU A 454 -37.30 -16.41 -23.68
CA GLU A 454 -38.16 -15.25 -23.81
C GLU A 454 -37.51 -14.13 -22.99
N ILE A 455 -37.26 -13.02 -23.66
CA ILE A 455 -36.61 -11.81 -23.16
C ILE A 455 -37.45 -11.25 -22.01
N SER A 456 -37.27 -11.79 -20.80
CA SER A 456 -37.99 -11.31 -19.63
C SER A 456 -37.04 -10.48 -18.78
N GLY A 457 -37.21 -9.17 -18.85
CA GLY A 457 -36.60 -8.21 -17.93
C GLY A 457 -37.12 -8.45 -16.51
N ARG A 458 -36.54 -9.41 -15.79
CA ARG A 458 -36.87 -9.64 -14.37
C ARG A 458 -35.92 -8.89 -13.46
N LYS A 459 -36.51 -8.06 -12.59
CA LYS A 459 -35.82 -7.36 -11.51
C LYS A 459 -35.41 -8.36 -10.41
N PRO A 460 -34.20 -8.23 -9.83
CA PRO A 460 -33.68 -9.18 -8.86
C PRO A 460 -34.48 -9.17 -7.56
N THR A 461 -34.81 -10.35 -7.06
CA THR A 461 -35.45 -10.58 -5.76
C THR A 461 -34.46 -10.37 -4.63
N THR A 462 -34.83 -9.52 -3.67
CA THR A 462 -33.96 -9.07 -2.58
C THR A 462 -34.17 -9.86 -1.30
N LYS A 463 -33.14 -10.55 -0.79
CA LYS A 463 -33.03 -10.92 0.62
C LYS A 463 -32.45 -9.74 1.41
N LYS A 464 -33.11 -9.37 2.52
CA LYS A 464 -32.72 -8.26 3.40
C LYS A 464 -31.39 -8.54 4.11
N MET A 465 -30.48 -7.57 4.10
CA MET A 465 -29.30 -7.54 4.97
C MET A 465 -29.28 -6.22 5.76
N ASN A 466 -28.80 -6.29 7.01
CA ASN A 466 -28.79 -5.21 7.99
C ASN A 466 -27.85 -4.05 7.56
N CYS A 467 -28.30 -2.79 7.69
CA CYS A 467 -27.60 -1.55 7.30
C CYS A 467 -26.21 -1.40 7.94
N GLU A 468 -26.05 -1.95 9.16
CA GLU A 468 -24.77 -1.93 9.87
C GLU A 468 -23.70 -2.80 9.19
N LYS A 469 -24.09 -3.92 8.56
CA LYS A 469 -23.15 -4.76 7.80
C LYS A 469 -22.62 -4.06 6.54
N VAL A 470 -23.43 -3.20 5.93
CA VAL A 470 -23.06 -2.42 4.73
C VAL A 470 -22.02 -1.35 5.07
N LYS A 471 -22.24 -0.60 6.16
CA LYS A 471 -21.27 0.38 6.66
C LYS A 471 -19.94 -0.30 7.02
N ALA A 472 -20.00 -1.44 7.71
CA ALA A 472 -18.79 -2.20 8.08
C ALA A 472 -17.97 -2.64 6.86
N VAL A 473 -18.61 -3.08 5.78
CA VAL A 473 -17.93 -3.48 4.54
C VAL A 473 -17.30 -2.28 3.83
N LEU A 474 -18.03 -1.16 3.68
CA LEU A 474 -17.48 0.06 3.08
C LEU A 474 -16.29 0.61 3.86
N LEU A 475 -16.41 0.59 5.19
CA LEU A 475 -15.34 1.00 6.07
C LEU A 475 -14.11 0.09 5.92
N SER A 476 -14.32 -1.23 5.86
CA SER A 476 -13.22 -2.19 5.67
C SER A 476 -12.50 -1.96 4.34
N ILE A 477 -13.24 -1.65 3.26
CA ILE A 477 -12.65 -1.31 1.95
C ILE A 477 -11.86 0.00 2.02
N PHE A 478 -12.42 1.03 2.66
CA PHE A 478 -11.72 2.31 2.84
C PHE A 478 -10.40 2.13 3.61
N LEU A 479 -10.44 1.40 4.73
CA LEU A 479 -9.24 1.11 5.53
C LEU A 479 -8.22 0.26 4.75
N PHE A 480 -8.68 -0.70 3.96
CA PHE A 480 -7.83 -1.48 3.07
C PHE A 480 -7.12 -0.58 2.05
N LEU A 481 -7.86 0.26 1.32
CA LEU A 481 -7.28 1.18 0.34
C LEU A 481 -6.32 2.17 1.01
N ARG A 482 -6.68 2.69 2.19
CA ARG A 482 -5.83 3.59 2.95
C ARG A 482 -4.50 2.93 3.33
N TYR A 483 -4.54 1.66 3.77
CA TYR A 483 -3.34 0.90 4.11
C TYR A 483 -2.36 0.81 2.92
N TYR A 484 -2.84 0.43 1.73
CA TYR A 484 -1.99 0.35 0.55
C TYR A 484 -1.52 1.72 0.04
N PHE A 485 -2.35 2.75 0.17
CA PHE A 485 -1.93 4.12 -0.14
C PHE A 485 -0.78 4.56 0.78
N ASP A 486 -0.86 4.22 2.06
CA ASP A 486 0.24 4.48 2.99
C ASP A 486 1.48 3.66 2.59
N LEU A 487 1.39 2.37 2.27
CA LEU A 487 2.54 1.62 1.75
C LEU A 487 3.16 2.24 0.49
N LEU A 488 2.33 2.76 -0.43
CA LEU A 488 2.79 3.42 -1.64
C LEU A 488 3.57 4.71 -1.33
N ILE A 489 3.11 5.52 -0.38
CA ILE A 489 3.84 6.71 0.07
C ILE A 489 5.24 6.31 0.55
N ASP A 490 5.37 5.31 1.42
CA ASP A 490 6.68 4.94 1.96
C ASP A 490 7.59 4.31 0.91
N TYR A 491 7.03 3.57 -0.06
CA TYR A 491 7.77 3.06 -1.20
C TYR A 491 8.34 4.20 -2.07
N ILE A 492 7.52 5.19 -2.42
CA ILE A 492 7.93 6.34 -3.24
C ILE A 492 9.02 7.13 -2.51
N PHE A 493 8.77 7.51 -1.26
CA PHE A 493 9.75 8.29 -0.50
C PHE A 493 11.03 7.51 -0.22
N GLY A 494 10.95 6.20 0.01
CA GLY A 494 12.12 5.33 0.16
C GLY A 494 12.99 5.29 -1.07
N TYR A 495 12.37 5.09 -2.24
CA TYR A 495 13.08 5.06 -3.51
C TYR A 495 13.93 6.34 -3.74
N PHE A 496 13.40 7.51 -3.39
CA PHE A 496 14.09 8.79 -3.58
C PHE A 496 15.06 9.17 -2.46
N ASN A 497 14.82 8.73 -1.22
CA ASN A 497 15.52 9.27 -0.06
C ASN A 497 16.47 8.28 0.60
N ASP A 498 16.24 6.97 0.57
CA ASP A 498 17.07 6.02 1.34
C ASP A 498 18.56 6.07 0.95
N LYS A 499 18.87 6.39 -0.31
CA LYS A 499 20.25 6.60 -0.79
C LYS A 499 20.94 7.83 -0.20
N LYS A 500 20.19 8.78 0.38
CA LYS A 500 20.70 10.01 1.00
C LYS A 500 20.96 9.84 2.50
N ARG A 501 20.73 8.65 3.06
CA ARG A 501 20.95 8.36 4.48
C ARG A 501 22.41 8.60 4.84
N THR A 502 22.63 9.37 5.91
CA THR A 502 23.94 9.62 6.49
C THR A 502 23.92 9.07 7.92
N PRO A 503 24.73 8.05 8.25
CA PRO A 503 24.80 7.55 9.63
C PRO A 503 25.47 8.59 10.53
N ILE A 504 25.03 8.66 11.79
CA ILE A 504 25.78 9.40 12.82
C ILE A 504 27.02 8.61 13.23
N LYS A 505 28.04 9.31 13.72
CA LYS A 505 29.31 8.70 14.14
C LYS A 505 29.15 7.91 15.45
N ASN A 506 29.89 6.80 15.53
CA ASN A 506 30.05 6.00 16.75
C ASN A 506 30.75 6.80 17.85
N ASN A 507 30.45 6.48 19.11
CA ASN A 507 31.06 7.14 20.25
C ASN A 507 31.06 6.18 21.45
N SER A 508 32.23 5.92 22.02
CA SER A 508 32.42 5.03 23.17
C SER A 508 32.58 5.77 24.50
N ASN A 509 32.36 7.10 24.53
CA ASN A 509 32.50 7.87 25.77
C ASN A 509 31.45 7.41 26.81
N PRO A 510 31.88 6.80 27.94
CA PRO A 510 30.97 6.20 28.92
C PRO A 510 30.12 7.22 29.66
N ILE A 511 30.45 8.53 29.62
CA ILE A 511 29.64 9.60 30.20
C ILE A 511 28.29 9.71 29.48
N LEU A 512 28.30 9.59 28.14
CA LEU A 512 27.10 9.79 27.31
C LEU A 512 26.02 8.73 27.55
N HIS A 513 26.41 7.58 28.10
CA HIS A 513 25.56 6.44 28.42
C HIS A 513 25.01 6.44 29.84
N LYS A 514 25.38 7.40 30.69
CA LYS A 514 24.85 7.48 32.06
C LYS A 514 23.50 8.19 32.08
N SER A 515 22.66 7.82 33.05
CA SER A 515 21.45 8.57 33.37
C SER A 515 21.80 9.91 33.98
N ALA A 516 20.92 10.90 33.84
CA ALA A 516 21.13 12.22 34.41
C ALA A 516 21.26 12.17 35.94
N THR A 517 20.45 11.33 36.58
CA THR A 517 20.51 11.04 38.01
C THR A 517 21.86 10.40 38.41
N SER A 518 22.39 9.49 37.61
CA SER A 518 23.71 8.88 37.86
C SER A 518 24.84 9.91 37.70
N LEU A 519 24.77 10.78 36.69
CA LEU A 519 25.74 11.87 36.51
C LEU A 519 25.75 12.81 37.72
N ALA A 520 24.59 13.26 38.17
CA ALA A 520 24.48 14.12 39.36
C ALA A 520 25.07 13.44 40.61
N GLN A 521 24.79 12.15 40.83
CA GLN A 521 25.35 11.40 41.94
C GLN A 521 26.88 11.27 41.87
N LYS A 522 27.43 11.06 40.67
CA LYS A 522 28.89 10.96 40.47
C LYS A 522 29.60 12.28 40.67
N ILE A 523 29.01 13.38 40.21
CA ILE A 523 29.51 14.74 40.48
C ILE A 523 29.50 15.02 41.99
N ARG A 524 28.39 14.72 42.66
CA ARG A 524 28.28 14.88 44.13
C ARG A 524 29.35 14.11 44.90
N LYS A 525 29.70 12.91 44.45
CA LYS A 525 30.73 12.06 45.09
C LYS A 525 32.16 12.42 44.69
N GLY A 526 32.35 13.39 43.78
CA GLY A 526 33.66 13.70 43.21
C GLY A 526 34.22 12.61 42.29
N GLU A 527 33.39 11.68 41.82
CA GLU A 527 33.79 10.61 40.89
C GLU A 527 33.91 11.12 39.44
N LEU A 528 33.24 12.24 39.12
CA LEU A 528 33.32 12.96 37.84
C LEU A 528 33.29 14.46 38.13
N LYS A 529 34.00 15.26 37.34
CA LYS A 529 33.84 16.72 37.38
C LYS A 529 32.68 17.17 36.49
N SER A 530 31.98 18.22 36.90
CA SER A 530 30.95 18.90 36.11
C SER A 530 31.51 19.38 34.76
N GLU A 531 32.72 19.94 34.76
CA GLU A 531 33.41 20.36 33.53
C GLU A 531 33.59 19.20 32.55
N GLU A 532 34.02 18.03 33.03
CA GLU A 532 34.23 16.84 32.19
C GLU A 532 32.91 16.35 31.58
N VAL A 533 31.83 16.37 32.36
CA VAL A 533 30.50 15.98 31.88
C VAL A 533 29.98 16.97 30.83
N VAL A 534 30.03 18.27 31.12
CA VAL A 534 29.57 19.32 30.18
C VAL A 534 30.40 19.29 28.89
N GLN A 535 31.72 19.16 29.00
CA GLN A 535 32.61 19.09 27.84
C GLN A 535 32.29 17.86 26.96
N ALA A 536 32.07 16.68 27.55
CA ALA A 536 31.72 15.47 26.82
C ALA A 536 30.43 15.64 25.98
N TYR A 537 29.40 16.28 26.54
CA TYR A 537 28.17 16.56 25.80
C TYR A 537 28.37 17.63 24.71
N ILE A 538 29.13 18.70 24.98
CA ILE A 538 29.47 19.71 23.96
C ILE A 538 30.19 19.08 22.77
N ASP A 539 31.18 18.23 23.03
CA ASP A 539 31.94 17.55 21.98
C ASP A 539 31.04 16.63 21.16
N ARG A 540 30.13 15.91 21.82
CA ARG A 540 29.13 15.10 21.11
C ARG A 540 28.20 15.94 20.27
N ILE A 541 27.71 17.08 20.75
CA ILE A 541 26.85 17.98 19.97
C ILE A 541 27.60 18.49 18.74
N LYS A 542 28.85 18.96 18.89
CA LYS A 542 29.69 19.42 17.77
C LYS A 542 29.90 18.34 16.71
N GLU A 543 29.94 17.08 17.12
CA GLU A 543 30.07 15.93 16.24
C GLU A 543 28.78 15.62 15.45
N VAL A 544 27.63 15.58 16.11
CA VAL A 544 26.37 15.09 15.50
C VAL A 544 25.50 16.20 14.91
N ASN A 545 25.54 17.41 15.44
CA ASN A 545 24.64 18.49 15.03
C ASN A 545 24.79 18.91 13.56
N PRO A 546 25.99 18.90 12.95
CA PRO A 546 26.11 19.15 11.50
C PRO A 546 25.31 18.16 10.62
N ILE A 547 25.01 16.97 11.12
CA ILE A 547 24.21 15.94 10.43
C ILE A 547 22.73 16.07 10.81
N LEU A 548 22.44 16.33 12.08
CA LEU A 548 21.08 16.28 12.64
C LEU A 548 20.33 17.60 12.56
N ASN A 549 21.04 18.73 12.62
CA ASN A 549 20.45 20.07 12.69
C ASN A 549 19.39 20.18 13.81
N ALA A 550 19.78 19.77 15.02
CA ALA A 550 18.91 19.66 16.20
C ALA A 550 19.07 20.84 17.16
N LEU A 551 20.30 21.31 17.42
CA LEU A 551 20.59 22.51 18.21
C LEU A 551 20.75 23.72 17.28
N VAL A 552 20.06 24.83 17.57
CA VAL A 552 20.06 26.03 16.70
C VAL A 552 20.83 27.20 17.28
N ASP A 553 21.03 27.23 18.59
CA ASP A 553 21.80 28.28 19.27
C ASP A 553 22.36 27.75 20.60
N SER A 554 23.63 28.03 20.88
CA SER A 554 24.40 27.44 21.98
C SER A 554 24.97 28.48 22.94
N ARG A 555 25.30 28.05 24.16
CA ARG A 555 26.01 28.86 25.18
C ARG A 555 27.17 28.10 25.80
N TYR A 556 27.98 27.45 24.97
CA TYR A 556 29.00 26.49 25.41
C TYR A 556 30.04 27.09 26.34
N GLU A 557 30.50 28.31 26.04
CA GLU A 557 31.50 29.01 26.84
C GLU A 557 30.97 29.31 28.25
N ASP A 558 29.76 29.86 28.36
CA ASP A 558 29.11 30.12 29.64
C ASP A 558 28.84 28.82 30.41
N ALA A 559 28.37 27.78 29.71
CA ALA A 559 28.09 26.47 30.31
C ALA A 559 29.35 25.84 30.92
N LEU A 560 30.49 25.94 30.24
CA LEU A 560 31.78 25.45 30.77
C LEU A 560 32.28 26.29 31.95
N GLN A 561 32.05 27.61 31.93
CA GLN A 561 32.39 28.47 33.07
C GLN A 561 31.55 28.13 34.30
N GLU A 562 30.23 27.93 34.12
CA GLU A 562 29.33 27.47 35.18
C GLU A 562 29.78 26.11 35.75
N ALA A 563 30.14 25.16 34.87
CA ALA A 563 30.61 23.84 35.26
C ALA A 563 31.90 23.90 36.11
N LYS A 564 32.90 24.67 35.65
CA LYS A 564 34.16 24.93 36.38
C LYS A 564 33.94 25.57 37.74
N GLN A 565 32.98 26.50 37.81
CA GLN A 565 32.67 27.18 39.06
C GLN A 565 32.05 26.21 40.06
N ILE A 566 31.13 25.36 39.63
CA ILE A 566 30.55 24.30 40.45
C ILE A 566 31.64 23.36 40.98
N ASP A 567 32.56 22.92 40.12
CA ASP A 567 33.65 22.03 40.55
C ASP A 567 34.52 22.67 41.63
N LYS A 568 34.89 23.96 41.47
CA LYS A 568 35.63 24.71 42.49
C LYS A 568 34.86 24.86 43.80
N GLU A 569 33.56 25.12 43.74
CA GLU A 569 32.69 25.24 44.92
C GLU A 569 32.52 23.91 45.67
N ILE A 570 32.49 22.78 44.95
CA ILE A 570 32.52 21.44 45.54
C ILE A 570 33.88 21.19 46.21
N GLU A 571 34.99 21.43 45.50
CA GLU A 571 36.36 21.20 46.00
C GLU A 571 36.70 22.07 47.23
N SER A 572 36.19 23.30 47.28
CA SER A 572 36.38 24.23 48.40
C SER A 572 35.42 24.00 49.58
N GLY A 573 34.48 23.06 49.48
CA GLY A 573 33.50 22.77 50.53
C GLY A 573 32.41 23.83 50.71
N ILE A 574 32.25 24.75 49.75
CA ILE A 574 31.18 25.76 49.75
C ILE A 574 29.82 25.09 49.52
N ILE A 575 29.76 24.12 48.60
CA ILE A 575 28.56 23.32 48.37
C ILE A 575 28.45 22.26 49.46
N THR A 576 27.33 22.29 50.20
CA THR A 576 27.04 21.38 51.30
C THR A 576 26.07 20.28 50.91
N ASP A 577 25.87 19.28 51.78
CA ASP A 577 24.84 18.25 51.60
C ASP A 577 23.42 18.83 51.45
N SER A 578 23.13 19.96 52.09
CA SER A 578 21.86 20.68 51.94
C SER A 578 21.68 21.21 50.52
N ASP A 579 22.75 21.77 49.93
CA ASP A 579 22.73 22.26 48.54
C ASP A 579 22.49 21.11 47.56
N PHE A 580 23.11 19.94 47.76
CA PHE A 580 22.86 18.77 46.92
C PHE A 580 21.41 18.26 47.00
N GLN A 581 20.73 18.45 48.14
CA GLN A 581 19.29 18.12 48.26
C GLN A 581 18.41 19.13 47.51
N GLN A 582 18.77 20.41 47.53
CA GLN A 582 18.02 21.47 46.85
C GLN A 582 18.32 21.55 45.33
N LYS A 583 19.52 21.10 44.93
CA LYS A 583 20.02 21.12 43.55
C LYS A 583 20.27 19.68 43.04
N PRO A 584 19.21 18.90 42.78
CA PRO A 584 19.33 17.48 42.44
C PRO A 584 20.06 17.21 41.12
N PHE A 585 20.27 18.23 40.27
CA PHE A 585 20.98 18.12 38.99
C PHE A 585 22.20 19.04 38.92
N LEU A 586 22.81 19.38 40.07
CA LEU A 586 23.98 20.23 40.14
C LEU A 586 25.10 19.75 39.21
N GLY A 587 25.45 20.58 38.22
CA GLY A 587 26.50 20.30 37.24
C GLY A 587 26.07 19.41 36.06
N VAL A 588 24.80 19.01 35.96
CA VAL A 588 24.32 18.17 34.86
C VAL A 588 23.79 19.05 33.71
N PRO A 589 24.21 18.82 32.45
CA PRO A 589 23.74 19.62 31.33
C PRO A 589 22.29 19.30 30.93
N PHE A 590 21.58 20.28 30.37
CA PHE A 590 20.28 20.09 29.75
C PHE A 590 20.07 21.00 28.53
N THR A 591 19.06 20.70 27.72
CA THR A 591 18.59 21.54 26.60
C THR A 591 17.09 21.79 26.68
N THR A 592 16.64 22.82 25.96
CA THR A 592 15.21 23.15 25.81
C THR A 592 14.88 23.73 24.44
N LYS A 593 13.60 23.72 24.06
CA LYS A 593 13.13 24.29 22.79
C LYS A 593 13.53 25.75 22.61
N GLU A 594 13.80 26.13 21.37
CA GLU A 594 13.98 27.53 20.95
C GLU A 594 12.74 28.41 21.19
N SER A 595 11.56 27.81 21.27
CA SER A 595 10.34 28.51 21.68
C SER A 595 10.18 28.68 23.19
N SER A 596 11.16 28.30 23.99
CA SER A 596 11.18 28.54 25.43
C SER A 596 12.30 29.50 25.77
N ALA A 597 11.96 30.60 26.43
CA ALA A 597 12.88 31.68 26.66
C ALA A 597 14.09 31.20 27.47
N VAL A 598 15.29 31.36 26.92
CA VAL A 598 16.55 31.23 27.64
C VAL A 598 17.31 32.52 27.42
N LYS A 599 17.59 33.27 28.48
CA LYS A 599 18.19 34.60 28.40
C LYS A 599 19.46 34.58 27.53
N GLY A 600 19.49 35.44 26.51
CA GLY A 600 20.61 35.56 25.57
C GLY A 600 20.59 34.60 24.37
N LEU A 601 19.71 33.59 24.36
CA LEU A 601 19.56 32.64 23.25
C LEU A 601 18.38 32.96 22.33
N SER A 602 18.37 32.30 21.17
CA SER A 602 17.35 32.43 20.11
C SER A 602 15.94 32.25 20.65
N PHE A 603 15.04 33.13 20.22
CA PHE A 603 13.63 33.15 20.65
C PHE A 603 12.72 33.65 19.51
N THR A 604 12.82 33.00 18.37
CA THR A 604 12.25 33.36 17.06
C THR A 604 11.01 32.55 16.70
N PHE A 605 10.78 31.40 17.33
CA PHE A 605 9.64 30.51 17.07
C PHE A 605 9.66 29.89 15.67
N GLY A 606 10.84 29.84 15.02
CA GLY A 606 10.97 29.49 13.60
C GLY A 606 10.27 30.47 12.65
N ILE A 607 9.87 31.66 13.12
CA ILE A 607 9.22 32.68 12.30
C ILE A 607 10.28 33.54 11.63
N PHE A 608 10.28 33.59 10.30
CA PHE A 608 11.27 34.34 9.52
C PHE A 608 11.42 35.81 9.96
N ARG A 609 10.30 36.50 10.23
CA ARG A 609 10.28 37.90 10.71
C ARG A 609 10.93 38.11 12.08
N ARG A 610 11.08 37.06 12.88
CA ARG A 610 11.76 37.12 14.19
C ARG A 610 13.24 36.76 14.08
N LYS A 611 13.82 36.65 12.88
CA LYS A 611 15.25 36.34 12.70
C LYS A 611 16.12 37.25 13.58
N GLY A 612 17.00 36.62 14.36
CA GLY A 612 17.91 37.32 15.26
C GLY A 612 17.31 37.77 16.60
N LYS A 613 16.01 37.55 16.87
CA LYS A 613 15.43 37.84 18.19
C LYS A 613 15.99 36.87 19.24
N LYS A 614 16.47 37.45 20.35
CA LYS A 614 16.98 36.73 21.53
C LYS A 614 16.05 36.96 22.72
N ALA A 615 15.95 35.99 23.63
CA ALA A 615 15.17 36.16 24.85
C ALA A 615 15.90 37.07 25.85
N SER A 616 15.15 37.93 26.55
CA SER A 616 15.67 38.80 27.61
C SER A 616 15.56 38.21 29.02
N PHE A 617 14.87 37.07 29.16
CA PHE A 617 14.60 36.37 30.41
C PHE A 617 14.57 34.86 30.20
N ASP A 618 14.61 34.09 31.29
CA ASP A 618 14.36 32.65 31.26
C ASP A 618 12.87 32.36 31.44
N ALA A 619 12.33 31.42 30.68
CA ALA A 619 11.00 30.87 30.93
C ALA A 619 10.96 30.26 32.33
N ASP A 620 9.80 30.28 32.97
CA ASP A 620 9.70 29.92 34.40
C ASP A 620 10.24 28.52 34.68
N TYR A 621 9.94 27.54 33.82
CA TYR A 621 10.44 26.18 34.01
C TYR A 621 11.94 26.04 33.68
N VAL A 622 12.50 26.90 32.82
CA VAL A 622 13.96 26.96 32.57
C VAL A 622 14.65 27.47 33.83
N ALA A 623 14.08 28.48 34.48
CA ALA A 623 14.57 28.95 35.77
C ALA A 623 14.50 27.85 36.84
N LEU A 624 13.43 27.03 36.87
CA LEU A 624 13.35 25.86 37.76
C LEU A 624 14.49 24.86 37.53
N MET A 625 14.80 24.54 36.27
CA MET A 625 15.91 23.64 35.94
C MET A 625 17.28 24.21 36.35
N LYS A 626 17.53 25.50 36.06
CA LYS A 626 18.77 26.19 36.49
C LYS A 626 18.89 26.27 38.01
N ASN A 627 17.79 26.56 38.72
CA ASN A 627 17.75 26.59 40.18
C ASN A 627 18.00 25.21 40.81
N ALA A 628 17.62 24.13 40.11
CA ALA A 628 17.97 22.75 40.49
C ALA A 628 19.44 22.38 40.20
N GLY A 629 20.25 23.34 39.75
CA GLY A 629 21.69 23.20 39.50
C GLY A 629 22.05 22.70 38.09
N ALA A 630 21.07 22.50 37.21
CA ALA A 630 21.32 22.04 35.86
C ALA A 630 21.87 23.16 34.96
N ILE A 631 22.77 22.81 34.04
CA ILE A 631 23.47 23.76 33.15
C ILE A 631 22.84 23.72 31.75
N CYS A 632 22.29 24.84 31.28
CA CYS A 632 21.71 24.88 29.93
C CYS A 632 22.83 24.96 28.88
N LEU A 633 22.85 24.03 27.91
CA LEU A 633 23.82 24.03 26.81
C LEU A 633 23.39 24.88 25.61
N GLY A 634 22.08 25.03 25.40
CA GLY A 634 21.53 25.73 24.25
C GLY A 634 20.05 25.43 24.01
N VAL A 635 19.53 25.97 22.91
CA VAL A 635 18.15 25.77 22.48
C VAL A 635 18.03 24.98 21.19
N THR A 636 17.00 24.14 21.09
CA THR A 636 16.82 23.18 19.99
C THR A 636 15.72 23.58 19.00
N ASN A 637 15.84 23.03 17.78
CA ASN A 637 15.00 23.32 16.65
C ASN A 637 13.54 22.86 16.85
N ILE A 638 12.61 23.58 16.22
CA ILE A 638 11.15 23.39 16.30
C ILE A 638 10.48 23.67 14.95
N PRO A 639 9.26 23.16 14.67
CA PRO A 639 8.44 23.70 13.59
C PRO A 639 7.96 25.11 13.89
N GLN A 640 7.58 25.86 12.84
CA GLN A 640 7.04 27.21 12.98
C GLN A 640 5.91 27.25 14.01
N LEU A 641 6.04 28.13 15.01
CA LEU A 641 5.10 28.27 16.14
C LEU A 641 4.84 27.00 16.97
N ASN A 642 5.66 25.96 16.84
CA ASN A 642 5.41 24.63 17.40
C ASN A 642 4.21 23.88 16.78
N LEU A 643 3.67 24.34 15.64
CA LEU A 643 2.38 23.89 15.10
C LEU A 643 2.52 22.85 13.97
N TRP A 644 3.38 21.85 14.14
CA TRP A 644 3.44 20.71 13.24
C TRP A 644 4.04 19.45 13.89
N GLN A 645 3.73 18.29 13.32
CA GLN A 645 4.23 16.97 13.78
C GLN A 645 5.60 16.58 13.19
N GLU A 646 6.28 17.49 12.49
CA GLU A 646 7.65 17.34 11.99
C GLU A 646 8.42 18.64 12.22
N THR A 647 9.63 18.56 12.78
CA THR A 647 10.48 19.73 13.05
C THR A 647 11.12 20.26 11.77
N HIS A 648 10.48 21.28 11.18
CA HIS A 648 10.96 22.02 10.02
C HIS A 648 10.45 23.47 10.08
N ASN A 649 11.35 24.43 9.86
CA ASN A 649 11.02 25.85 9.73
C ASN A 649 11.96 26.53 8.73
N PRO A 650 11.61 27.72 8.18
CA PRO A 650 12.40 28.39 7.14
C PRO A 650 13.68 29.05 7.67
N LEU A 651 13.83 29.24 8.99
CA LEU A 651 15.01 29.89 9.56
C LEU A 651 16.17 28.91 9.76
N PHE A 652 15.88 27.76 10.36
CA PHE A 652 16.88 26.78 10.76
C PHE A 652 16.85 25.53 9.90
N GLY A 653 15.82 25.35 9.06
CA GLY A 653 15.67 24.15 8.24
C GLY A 653 15.10 22.97 9.02
N ILE A 654 15.38 21.77 8.51
CA ILE A 654 14.80 20.50 8.98
C ILE A 654 15.73 19.79 9.96
N THR A 655 15.18 19.19 11.00
CA THR A 655 15.91 18.31 11.92
C THR A 655 15.78 16.85 11.48
N ASN A 656 16.90 16.13 11.42
CA ASN A 656 16.98 14.76 10.95
C ASN A 656 16.98 13.76 12.10
N ASN A 657 16.44 12.56 11.85
CA ASN A 657 16.36 11.49 12.84
C ASN A 657 17.71 10.74 12.96
N PRO A 658 18.24 10.53 14.19
CA PRO A 658 19.57 9.98 14.37
C PRO A 658 19.71 8.50 13.97
N TYR A 659 18.61 7.72 13.98
CA TYR A 659 18.62 6.34 13.49
C TYR A 659 18.66 6.28 11.95
N ASN A 660 18.03 7.25 11.29
CA ASN A 660 18.00 7.38 9.85
C ASN A 660 17.68 8.82 9.43
N THR A 661 18.67 9.53 8.88
CA THR A 661 18.55 10.97 8.55
C THR A 661 17.59 11.31 7.41
N THR A 662 16.94 10.31 6.82
CA THR A 662 15.88 10.51 5.82
C THR A 662 14.48 10.50 6.44
N ARG A 663 14.40 10.21 7.75
CA ARG A 663 13.17 10.11 8.53
C ARG A 663 12.99 11.33 9.42
N ASN A 664 11.73 11.69 9.68
CA ASN A 664 11.40 12.78 10.57
C ASN A 664 11.65 12.41 12.06
N VAL A 665 11.79 13.45 12.87
CA VAL A 665 12.01 13.37 14.33
C VAL A 665 10.73 13.61 15.13
N GLY A 666 9.57 13.59 14.48
CA GLY A 666 8.35 14.11 15.07
C GLY A 666 8.39 15.63 15.28
N GLY A 667 7.38 16.15 15.99
CA GLY A 667 7.29 17.56 16.31
C GLY A 667 6.25 17.85 17.40
N SER A 668 6.37 18.96 18.12
CA SER A 668 7.31 20.05 17.88
C SER A 668 8.66 19.97 18.60
N SER A 669 8.84 19.09 19.61
CA SER A 669 10.13 18.92 20.33
C SER A 669 11.13 18.02 19.59
N GLY A 670 11.15 18.06 18.24
CA GLY A 670 11.98 17.17 17.45
C GLY A 670 13.49 17.40 17.65
N GLY A 671 13.92 18.64 17.81
CA GLY A 671 15.31 18.99 18.13
C GLY A 671 15.77 18.34 19.45
N GLU A 672 14.96 18.48 20.51
CA GLU A 672 15.21 17.83 21.80
C GLU A 672 15.38 16.31 21.67
N ALA A 673 14.39 15.63 21.09
CA ALA A 673 14.40 14.17 21.02
C ALA A 673 15.53 13.63 20.13
N SER A 674 15.83 14.32 19.02
CA SER A 674 16.95 13.97 18.13
C SER A 674 18.29 14.09 18.84
N LEU A 675 18.52 15.21 19.53
CA LEU A 675 19.78 15.47 20.23
C LEU A 675 19.96 14.52 21.42
N LEU A 676 18.91 14.30 22.21
CA LEU A 676 18.89 13.36 23.32
C LEU A 676 19.21 11.93 22.85
N ALA A 677 18.54 11.46 21.79
CA ALA A 677 18.77 10.13 21.23
C ALA A 677 20.19 9.97 20.66
N ALA A 678 20.77 11.03 20.09
CA ALA A 678 22.15 11.05 19.61
C ALA A 678 23.22 11.16 20.72
N GLY A 679 22.81 11.29 21.98
CA GLY A 679 23.72 11.45 23.12
C GLY A 679 24.24 12.88 23.31
N GLY A 680 23.63 13.89 22.68
CA GLY A 680 24.03 15.29 22.80
C GLY A 680 23.52 16.00 24.07
N THR A 681 22.66 15.36 24.86
CA THR A 681 22.24 15.85 26.19
C THR A 681 21.78 14.66 27.06
N PRO A 682 21.84 14.74 28.40
CA PRO A 682 21.21 13.76 29.29
C PRO A 682 19.78 14.13 29.67
N ILE A 683 19.42 15.41 29.65
CA ILE A 683 18.08 15.92 29.99
C ILE A 683 17.60 16.86 28.88
N SER A 684 16.37 16.65 28.44
CA SER A 684 15.67 17.55 27.53
C SER A 684 14.35 17.97 28.15
N VAL A 685 13.97 19.24 27.97
CA VAL A 685 12.65 19.73 28.37
C VAL A 685 11.91 20.26 27.16
N GLY A 686 10.72 19.72 26.91
CA GLY A 686 9.87 20.10 25.80
C GLY A 686 8.51 20.65 26.26
N THR A 687 7.68 20.95 25.26
CA THR A 687 6.30 21.41 25.47
C THR A 687 5.34 20.61 24.60
N ASP A 688 4.12 20.39 25.08
CA ASP A 688 3.13 19.47 24.53
C ASP A 688 1.73 20.09 24.56
N ILE A 689 1.13 20.32 23.39
CA ILE A 689 -0.27 20.78 23.23
C ILE A 689 -1.14 19.77 22.46
N GLY A 690 -0.51 18.80 21.81
CA GLY A 690 -1.16 17.81 20.96
C GLY A 690 -0.31 16.56 20.72
N GLY A 691 0.67 16.31 21.58
CA GLY A 691 1.68 15.26 21.42
C GLY A 691 3.11 15.75 21.27
N SER A 692 3.38 17.05 21.39
CA SER A 692 4.68 17.58 21.01
C SER A 692 5.88 17.13 21.85
N VAL A 693 5.71 16.53 23.02
CA VAL A 693 6.77 15.82 23.75
C VAL A 693 6.81 14.34 23.33
N ARG A 694 5.63 13.72 23.22
CA ARG A 694 5.46 12.27 23.01
C ARG A 694 5.69 11.81 21.57
N ILE A 695 5.31 12.61 20.58
CA ILE A 695 5.56 12.31 19.16
C ILE A 695 7.07 12.27 18.91
N PRO A 696 7.87 13.30 19.27
CA PRO A 696 9.33 13.21 19.13
C PRO A 696 9.96 12.08 19.94
N ALA A 697 9.49 11.87 21.17
CA ALA A 697 9.97 10.78 22.00
C ALA A 697 9.77 9.40 21.33
N PHE A 698 8.60 9.18 20.72
CA PHE A 698 8.31 7.98 19.94
C PHE A 698 9.23 7.87 18.72
N MET A 699 9.32 8.92 17.89
CA MET A 699 10.08 8.88 16.64
C MET A 699 11.59 8.70 16.85
N CYS A 700 12.13 9.20 17.97
CA CYS A 700 13.54 9.10 18.32
C CYS A 700 13.84 8.06 19.42
N GLY A 701 12.87 7.23 19.81
CA GLY A 701 13.09 6.11 20.73
C GLY A 701 13.60 6.50 22.12
N VAL A 702 13.12 7.62 22.65
CA VAL A 702 13.45 8.10 24.01
C VAL A 702 12.17 8.16 24.86
N PHE A 703 12.32 8.28 26.17
CA PHE A 703 11.16 8.51 27.04
C PHE A 703 10.71 9.96 26.93
N GLY A 704 9.40 10.18 26.97
CA GLY A 704 8.82 11.52 27.00
C GLY A 704 7.55 11.54 27.82
N HIS A 705 7.45 12.45 28.78
CA HIS A 705 6.30 12.52 29.67
C HIS A 705 5.53 13.83 29.52
N LYS A 706 4.23 13.73 29.27
CA LYS A 706 3.30 14.84 29.38
C LYS A 706 2.59 14.75 30.74
N PRO A 707 2.87 15.64 31.69
CA PRO A 707 2.32 15.53 33.05
C PRO A 707 0.84 15.91 33.12
N THR A 708 0.25 15.71 34.29
CA THR A 708 -1.06 16.26 34.65
C THR A 708 -1.10 17.77 34.41
N SER A 709 -2.18 18.25 33.79
CA SER A 709 -2.24 19.63 33.30
C SER A 709 -2.41 20.66 34.41
N GLY A 710 -1.84 21.86 34.20
CA GLY A 710 -1.94 22.99 35.12
C GLY A 710 -0.92 22.99 36.26
N LEU A 711 0.06 22.09 36.26
CA LEU A 711 1.04 21.96 37.35
C LEU A 711 2.37 22.69 37.13
N ILE A 712 2.70 23.02 35.87
CA ILE A 712 3.96 23.66 35.51
C ILE A 712 3.66 25.02 34.87
N PRO A 713 4.30 26.12 35.31
CA PRO A 713 4.11 27.43 34.73
C PRO A 713 4.46 27.48 33.23
N THR A 714 3.70 28.27 32.45
CA THR A 714 3.88 28.36 31.00
C THR A 714 4.45 29.69 30.50
N LYS A 715 4.76 30.62 31.41
CA LYS A 715 5.35 31.92 31.06
C LYS A 715 6.69 31.75 30.35
N GLY A 716 6.86 32.47 29.26
CA GLY A 716 8.07 32.40 28.43
C GLY A 716 8.06 31.23 27.44
N ILE A 717 6.97 30.47 27.32
CA ILE A 717 6.75 29.52 26.23
C ILE A 717 6.07 30.26 25.07
N THR A 718 6.78 30.50 23.98
CA THR A 718 6.29 31.25 22.82
C THR A 718 5.79 32.64 23.27
N PHE A 719 4.54 33.01 22.98
CA PHE A 719 3.95 34.28 23.38
C PHE A 719 3.24 34.24 24.74
N ARG A 720 3.39 33.16 25.51
CA ARG A 720 2.64 32.94 26.75
C ARG A 720 3.17 33.79 27.90
N LEU A 721 2.23 34.34 28.67
CA LEU A 721 2.45 35.22 29.81
C LEU A 721 2.29 34.50 31.16
N GLY A 722 1.75 33.28 31.14
CA GLY A 722 1.56 32.44 32.35
C GLY A 722 0.25 32.68 33.08
N ASN A 723 -0.69 33.40 32.47
CA ASN A 723 -2.04 33.69 33.00
C ASN A 723 -3.16 33.10 32.11
N GLU A 724 -2.81 32.17 31.23
CA GLU A 724 -3.78 31.50 30.36
C GLU A 724 -4.58 30.49 31.21
N GLY A 725 -5.84 30.79 31.50
CA GLY A 725 -6.69 30.04 32.44
C GLY A 725 -6.75 28.53 32.17
N GLU A 726 -7.70 28.08 31.36
CA GLU A 726 -7.73 26.68 30.93
C GLU A 726 -6.85 26.48 29.69
N THR A 727 -5.79 25.66 29.81
CA THR A 727 -4.89 25.35 28.70
C THR A 727 -4.63 23.85 28.52
N MET A 728 -4.42 23.46 27.27
CA MET A 728 -3.91 22.16 26.83
C MET A 728 -2.38 22.08 26.80
N VAL A 729 -1.66 23.20 26.95
CA VAL A 729 -0.20 23.24 26.93
C VAL A 729 0.37 22.66 28.23
N ASN A 730 1.31 21.75 28.09
CA ASN A 730 2.10 21.21 29.19
C ASN A 730 3.59 21.28 28.88
N THR A 731 4.41 21.54 29.90
CA THR A 731 5.85 21.31 29.85
C THR A 731 6.12 19.88 30.29
N GLY A 732 7.10 19.20 29.69
CA GLY A 732 7.36 17.79 30.00
C GLY A 732 8.81 17.38 29.74
N PRO A 733 9.36 16.44 30.53
CA PRO A 733 10.71 15.95 30.33
C PRO A 733 10.80 14.94 29.18
N LEU A 734 11.95 14.92 28.52
CA LEU A 734 12.42 13.82 27.69
C LEU A 734 13.75 13.30 28.25
N THR A 735 13.88 11.98 28.39
CA THR A 735 15.05 11.32 28.97
C THR A 735 15.41 10.04 28.22
N LYS A 736 16.65 9.58 28.34
CA LYS A 736 17.05 8.27 27.77
C LYS A 736 16.57 7.11 28.62
N TYR A 737 16.45 7.32 29.93
CA TYR A 737 16.10 6.28 30.90
C TYR A 737 14.83 6.65 31.67
N ALA A 738 14.01 5.66 32.00
CA ALA A 738 12.77 5.88 32.74
C ALA A 738 13.01 6.49 34.13
N ASP A 739 14.13 6.10 34.77
CA ASP A 739 14.51 6.55 36.12
C ASP A 739 14.76 8.06 36.23
N ASP A 740 15.11 8.72 35.12
CA ASP A 740 15.32 10.17 35.13
C ASP A 740 13.98 10.95 35.12
N LEU A 741 12.89 10.36 34.60
CA LEU A 741 11.60 11.04 34.43
C LEU A 741 11.06 11.62 35.73
N ILE A 742 11.12 10.83 36.82
CA ILE A 742 10.55 11.23 38.11
C ILE A 742 11.34 12.38 38.73
N SER A 743 12.67 12.33 38.64
CA SER A 743 13.56 13.34 39.20
C SER A 743 13.44 14.67 38.45
N VAL A 744 13.36 14.63 37.11
CA VAL A 744 13.13 15.85 36.32
C VAL A 744 11.72 16.39 36.56
N LEU A 745 10.69 15.54 36.67
CA LEU A 745 9.33 16.01 36.92
C LEU A 745 9.23 16.74 38.27
N LYS A 746 9.86 16.22 39.34
CA LYS A 746 9.88 16.88 40.66
C LYS A 746 10.40 18.32 40.59
N VAL A 747 11.45 18.55 39.80
CA VAL A 747 11.99 19.90 39.56
C VAL A 747 10.98 20.79 38.86
N LEU A 748 10.35 20.28 37.79
CA LEU A 748 9.43 21.08 36.97
C LEU A 748 8.12 21.43 37.70
N VAL A 749 7.58 20.55 38.55
CA VAL A 749 6.32 20.80 39.27
C VAL A 749 6.53 21.48 40.63
N GLY A 750 7.75 21.42 41.17
CA GLY A 750 8.11 21.96 42.48
C GLY A 750 7.64 21.10 43.66
N PRO A 751 8.03 21.48 44.91
CA PRO A 751 7.81 20.65 46.10
C PRO A 751 6.34 20.40 46.45
N GLU A 752 5.46 21.40 46.28
CA GLU A 752 4.04 21.27 46.63
C GLU A 752 3.33 20.28 45.71
N ASN A 753 3.52 20.41 44.40
CA ASN A 753 2.92 19.49 43.43
C ASN A 753 3.58 18.12 43.42
N THR A 754 4.85 18.01 43.84
CA THR A 754 5.51 16.71 44.07
C THR A 754 4.74 15.87 45.08
N LYS A 755 4.30 16.48 46.20
CA LYS A 755 3.43 15.83 47.19
C LYS A 755 2.06 15.51 46.62
N LYS A 756 1.46 16.43 45.86
CA LYS A 756 0.14 16.25 45.21
C LYS A 756 0.13 15.05 44.25
N LEU A 757 1.20 14.87 43.49
CA LEU A 757 1.42 13.77 42.55
C LEU A 757 1.93 12.49 43.21
N LYS A 758 2.25 12.53 44.52
CA LYS A 758 2.80 11.42 45.30
C LYS A 758 4.07 10.82 44.66
N LEU A 759 4.94 11.65 44.08
CA LEU A 759 6.13 11.18 43.35
C LEU A 759 7.24 10.59 44.25
N ASP A 760 7.12 10.72 45.57
CA ASP A 760 8.02 10.05 46.53
C ASP A 760 7.52 8.67 46.95
N GLN A 761 6.26 8.34 46.62
CA GLN A 761 5.66 7.06 46.98
C GLN A 761 6.02 5.99 45.94
N SER A 762 6.62 4.89 46.39
CA SER A 762 6.83 3.72 45.55
C SER A 762 5.51 3.14 45.06
N VAL A 763 5.52 2.61 43.84
CA VAL A 763 4.36 1.96 43.22
C VAL A 763 4.69 0.48 43.09
N ASP A 764 3.84 -0.37 43.64
CA ASP A 764 3.91 -1.80 43.39
C ASP A 764 3.19 -2.11 42.07
N VAL A 765 3.97 -2.50 41.05
CA VAL A 765 3.47 -2.76 39.70
C VAL A 765 2.48 -3.92 39.70
N GLU A 766 2.64 -4.91 40.57
CA GLU A 766 1.78 -6.10 40.61
C GLU A 766 0.32 -5.75 40.92
N THR A 767 0.10 -4.63 41.63
CA THR A 767 -1.24 -4.17 42.02
C THR A 767 -1.95 -3.33 40.95
N ILE A 768 -1.25 -2.88 39.91
CA ILE A 768 -1.79 -1.94 38.92
C ILE A 768 -2.81 -2.63 38.02
N LYS A 769 -3.96 -1.99 37.80
CA LYS A 769 -4.99 -2.45 36.87
C LYS A 769 -4.66 -2.02 35.46
N ILE A 770 -4.25 -2.96 34.62
CA ILE A 770 -3.90 -2.68 33.22
C ILE A 770 -5.15 -2.72 32.33
N LYS A 771 -5.40 -1.64 31.62
CA LYS A 771 -6.35 -1.53 30.52
C LYS A 771 -5.59 -1.34 29.20
N TYR A 772 -6.16 -1.74 28.07
CA TYR A 772 -5.54 -1.49 26.77
C TYR A 772 -6.55 -1.23 25.65
N ILE A 773 -6.12 -0.48 24.64
CA ILE A 773 -6.84 -0.29 23.38
C ILE A 773 -5.90 -0.70 22.24
N LEU A 774 -6.30 -1.69 21.44
CA LEU A 774 -5.50 -2.12 20.27
C LEU A 774 -5.73 -1.24 19.04
N ASP A 775 -6.96 -0.76 18.87
CA ASP A 775 -7.35 0.08 17.75
C ASP A 775 -8.37 1.13 18.24
N PRO A 776 -8.02 2.43 18.25
CA PRO A 776 -8.91 3.49 18.71
C PRO A 776 -10.05 3.81 17.73
N LYS A 777 -10.09 3.16 16.55
CA LYS A 777 -11.14 3.27 15.51
C LYS A 777 -11.33 4.70 14.96
N ASP A 778 -10.32 5.56 15.04
CA ASP A 778 -10.33 6.87 14.40
C ASP A 778 -10.05 6.73 12.89
N LEU A 779 -11.04 7.11 12.07
CA LEU A 779 -11.00 6.96 10.61
C LEU A 779 -10.01 7.90 9.91
N PHE A 780 -9.55 8.95 10.60
CA PHE A 780 -8.55 9.87 10.06
C PHE A 780 -7.12 9.36 10.29
N VAL A 781 -6.93 8.41 11.20
CA VAL A 781 -5.63 7.81 11.49
C VAL A 781 -5.35 6.69 10.49
N SER A 782 -4.09 6.61 10.06
CA SER A 782 -3.64 5.56 9.15
C SER A 782 -3.78 4.17 9.80
N PRO A 783 -4.06 3.10 9.05
CA PRO A 783 -4.14 1.76 9.63
C PRO A 783 -2.80 1.31 10.24
N PHE A 784 -2.88 0.69 11.42
CA PHE A 784 -1.72 0.20 12.15
C PHE A 784 -1.02 -0.97 11.44
N ARG A 785 0.30 -0.87 11.29
CA ARG A 785 1.16 -1.96 10.82
C ARG A 785 1.26 -3.08 11.83
N THR A 786 1.60 -4.26 11.33
CA THR A 786 1.79 -5.47 12.14
C THR A 786 2.81 -5.24 13.26
N GLU A 787 3.95 -4.63 12.98
CA GLU A 787 4.99 -4.35 14.00
C GLU A 787 4.46 -3.52 15.19
N MET A 788 3.61 -2.52 14.94
CA MET A 788 3.02 -1.67 15.97
C MET A 788 1.97 -2.40 16.81
N LYS A 789 1.19 -3.30 16.18
CA LYS A 789 0.24 -4.16 16.91
C LYS A 789 0.97 -5.20 17.74
N THR A 790 2.01 -5.80 17.17
CA THR A 790 2.84 -6.82 17.83
C THR A 790 3.53 -6.27 19.06
N ILE A 791 4.13 -5.06 19.00
CA ILE A 791 4.82 -4.51 20.17
C ILE A 791 3.86 -4.21 21.33
N LEU A 792 2.66 -3.71 21.03
CA LEU A 792 1.62 -3.50 22.05
C LEU A 792 1.13 -4.84 22.62
N ALA A 793 0.90 -5.85 21.78
CA ALA A 793 0.51 -7.18 22.23
C ALA A 793 1.59 -7.84 23.12
N ARG A 794 2.88 -7.66 22.79
CA ARG A 794 3.99 -8.12 23.61
C ARG A 794 4.00 -7.45 24.99
N ALA A 795 3.79 -6.13 25.05
CA ALA A 795 3.68 -5.41 26.33
C ALA A 795 2.50 -5.92 27.17
N ILE A 796 1.34 -6.16 26.55
CA ILE A 796 0.16 -6.71 27.24
C ILE A 796 0.45 -8.11 27.79
N ASN A 797 1.10 -8.98 27.00
CA ASN A 797 1.43 -10.34 27.44
C ASN A 797 2.44 -10.33 28.59
N HIS A 798 3.49 -9.49 28.52
CA HIS A 798 4.45 -9.32 29.61
C HIS A 798 3.77 -8.86 30.90
N LEU A 799 2.91 -7.84 30.81
CA LEU A 799 2.21 -7.34 31.99
C LEU A 799 1.19 -8.35 32.53
N ARG A 800 0.59 -9.21 31.69
CA ARG A 800 -0.28 -10.29 32.17
C ARG A 800 0.45 -11.26 33.11
N GLU A 801 1.75 -11.46 32.92
CA GLU A 801 2.58 -12.30 33.78
C GLU A 801 3.12 -11.53 35.00
N THR A 802 3.03 -10.20 35.00
CA THR A 802 3.58 -9.33 36.04
C THR A 802 2.52 -8.83 37.03
N VAL A 803 1.30 -8.53 36.56
CA VAL A 803 0.24 -7.96 37.41
C VAL A 803 -0.71 -9.02 37.93
N ASN A 804 -1.26 -8.79 39.12
CA ASN A 804 -2.21 -9.69 39.79
C ASN A 804 -3.55 -9.77 39.05
N ASP A 805 -4.01 -8.66 38.48
CA ASP A 805 -5.24 -8.56 37.71
C ASP A 805 -4.97 -8.72 36.21
N ASN A 806 -5.76 -9.54 35.51
CA ASN A 806 -5.59 -9.70 34.06
C ASN A 806 -5.79 -8.38 33.30
N PRO A 807 -4.89 -8.02 32.36
CA PRO A 807 -5.09 -6.86 31.49
C PRO A 807 -6.41 -6.93 30.72
N GLU A 808 -7.20 -5.85 30.75
CA GLU A 808 -8.54 -5.78 30.16
C GLU A 808 -8.57 -4.88 28.90
N SER A 809 -9.17 -5.37 27.82
CA SER A 809 -9.44 -4.55 26.64
C SER A 809 -10.60 -3.61 26.91
N VAL A 810 -10.44 -2.33 26.60
CA VAL A 810 -11.50 -1.32 26.71
C VAL A 810 -11.76 -0.66 25.36
N GLU A 811 -12.95 -0.09 25.18
CA GLU A 811 -13.29 0.75 24.02
C GLU A 811 -14.01 2.00 24.50
N PHE A 812 -13.69 3.15 23.91
CA PHE A 812 -14.37 4.41 24.19
C PHE A 812 -14.88 5.00 22.88
N GLU A 813 -16.17 5.32 22.80
CA GLU A 813 -16.74 5.83 21.54
C GLU A 813 -16.15 7.20 21.15
N GLY A 814 -15.86 8.04 22.15
CA GLY A 814 -15.35 9.39 21.96
C GLY A 814 -13.96 9.48 21.30
N THR A 815 -13.17 8.39 21.29
CA THR A 815 -11.84 8.38 20.63
C THR A 815 -11.93 8.62 19.13
N LYS A 816 -13.08 8.31 18.51
CA LYS A 816 -13.38 8.54 17.09
C LYS A 816 -13.48 10.02 16.70
N TYR A 817 -13.61 10.91 17.69
CA TYR A 817 -13.85 12.34 17.48
C TYR A 817 -12.64 13.22 17.79
N THR A 818 -11.47 12.63 18.02
CA THR A 818 -10.27 13.30 18.55
C THR A 818 -9.91 14.59 17.80
N VAL A 819 -9.80 14.55 16.46
CA VAL A 819 -9.47 15.76 15.68
C VAL A 819 -10.47 16.90 15.87
N LYS A 820 -11.76 16.58 15.99
CA LYS A 820 -12.82 17.58 16.19
C LYS A 820 -12.71 18.19 17.58
N LEU A 821 -12.53 17.36 18.60
CA LEU A 821 -12.37 17.83 19.97
C LEU A 821 -11.11 18.70 20.09
N TRP A 822 -9.98 18.24 19.56
CA TRP A 822 -8.73 19.02 19.58
C TRP A 822 -8.88 20.35 18.85
N LYS A 823 -9.47 20.35 17.64
CA LYS A 823 -9.72 21.59 16.89
C LYS A 823 -10.59 22.57 17.68
N TYR A 824 -11.63 22.09 18.36
CA TYR A 824 -12.44 22.95 19.22
C TYR A 824 -11.62 23.55 20.37
N TRP A 825 -10.92 22.72 21.14
CA TRP A 825 -10.14 23.17 22.31
C TRP A 825 -8.98 24.09 21.94
N MET A 826 -8.39 23.95 20.75
CA MET A 826 -7.41 24.91 20.23
C MET A 826 -7.98 26.33 20.09
N THR A 827 -9.29 26.47 19.83
CA THR A 827 -9.93 27.80 19.79
C THR A 827 -10.18 28.40 21.16
N GLN A 828 -10.03 27.59 22.23
CA GLN A 828 -10.19 28.03 23.62
C GLN A 828 -8.85 28.44 24.25
N GLU A 829 -7.71 28.28 23.56
CA GLU A 829 -6.40 28.73 24.05
C GLU A 829 -6.36 30.27 24.14
N SER A 830 -6.31 30.78 25.37
CA SER A 830 -6.37 32.20 25.66
C SER A 830 -5.21 32.96 25.01
N GLY A 831 -5.51 34.02 24.25
CA GLY A 831 -4.51 34.87 23.61
C GLY A 831 -3.82 34.27 22.38
N ALA A 832 -4.23 33.09 21.92
CA ALA A 832 -3.74 32.49 20.68
C ALA A 832 -4.55 32.99 19.47
N ASN A 833 -3.86 33.47 18.44
CA ASN A 833 -4.45 33.77 17.12
C ASN A 833 -3.43 33.39 16.07
N PHE A 834 -3.58 32.22 15.45
CA PHE A 834 -2.59 31.68 14.51
C PHE A 834 -2.24 32.65 13.37
N TYR A 835 -3.24 33.32 12.79
CA TYR A 835 -3.03 34.24 11.66
C TYR A 835 -2.24 35.49 12.04
N ARG A 836 -2.34 35.91 13.30
CA ARG A 836 -1.60 37.03 13.87
C ARG A 836 -0.26 36.60 14.48
N ASP A 837 -0.20 35.45 15.12
CA ASP A 837 1.00 34.94 15.80
C ASP A 837 2.11 34.62 14.80
N ILE A 838 1.77 34.12 13.60
CA ILE A 838 2.75 33.74 12.57
C ILE A 838 3.48 34.95 11.96
N THR A 839 2.91 36.15 12.09
CA THR A 839 3.49 37.42 11.62
C THR A 839 4.16 38.20 12.75
N ASP A 840 4.44 37.56 13.88
CA ASP A 840 4.94 38.19 15.10
C ASP A 840 3.98 39.25 15.69
N ARG A 841 2.68 38.97 15.59
CA ARG A 841 1.57 39.79 16.10
C ARG A 841 1.44 41.20 15.52
N GLN A 842 2.16 41.48 14.43
CA GLN A 842 2.15 42.78 13.77
C GLN A 842 0.91 42.99 12.90
N GLU A 843 0.45 41.95 12.21
CA GLU A 843 -0.68 42.01 11.28
C GLU A 843 -1.39 40.65 11.17
N GLU A 844 -2.62 40.61 10.65
CA GLU A 844 -3.26 39.33 10.31
C GLU A 844 -2.88 38.90 8.89
N VAL A 845 -2.41 37.66 8.77
CA VAL A 845 -2.06 37.09 7.46
C VAL A 845 -3.31 36.70 6.68
N ASN A 846 -3.32 36.95 5.36
CA ASN A 846 -4.37 36.44 4.48
C ASN A 846 -3.99 35.02 3.99
N PRO A 847 -4.73 33.97 4.44
CA PRO A 847 -4.36 32.58 4.14
C PRO A 847 -4.41 32.25 2.65
N TYR A 848 -5.32 32.85 1.88
CA TYR A 848 -5.46 32.58 0.45
C TYR A 848 -4.28 33.16 -0.34
N ILE A 849 -3.90 34.41 -0.05
CA ILE A 849 -2.78 35.09 -0.71
C ILE A 849 -1.49 34.33 -0.43
N GLU A 850 -1.24 33.95 0.83
CA GLU A 850 0.00 33.24 1.19
C GLU A 850 0.05 31.81 0.65
N THR A 851 -1.10 31.13 0.52
CA THR A 851 -1.17 29.85 -0.18
C THR A 851 -0.76 30.00 -1.64
N ILE A 852 -1.27 31.02 -2.35
CA ILE A 852 -0.90 31.28 -3.75
C ILE A 852 0.59 31.64 -3.85
N LYS A 853 1.10 32.51 -2.98
CA LYS A 853 2.52 32.90 -2.97
C LYS A 853 3.44 31.68 -2.80
N HIS A 854 3.12 30.80 -1.83
CA HIS A 854 3.90 29.60 -1.54
C HIS A 854 4.10 28.71 -2.78
N PHE A 855 3.05 28.53 -3.60
CA PHE A 855 3.11 27.68 -4.79
C PHE A 855 3.54 28.40 -6.09
N THR A 856 3.76 29.71 -6.07
CA THR A 856 4.11 30.49 -7.29
C THR A 856 5.51 31.10 -7.23
N VAL A 857 5.79 31.88 -6.19
CA VAL A 857 7.03 32.67 -6.05
C VAL A 857 7.87 32.28 -4.83
N GLY A 858 7.39 31.31 -4.04
CA GLY A 858 7.95 30.97 -2.73
C GLY A 858 7.50 31.95 -1.64
N GLY A 859 7.78 31.63 -0.38
CA GLY A 859 7.41 32.50 0.73
C GLY A 859 7.99 32.05 2.08
N ASP A 860 7.75 32.87 3.10
CA ASP A 860 8.28 32.71 4.47
C ASP A 860 7.60 31.57 5.28
N TYR A 861 6.69 30.83 4.66
CA TYR A 861 5.88 29.82 5.32
C TYR A 861 6.18 28.43 4.75
N THR A 862 6.38 27.47 5.65
CA THR A 862 6.45 26.04 5.29
C THR A 862 5.10 25.52 4.81
N LEU A 863 5.11 24.40 4.06
CA LEU A 863 3.87 23.75 3.62
C LEU A 863 2.97 23.34 4.80
N SER A 864 3.54 23.01 5.97
CA SER A 864 2.78 22.77 7.20
C SER A 864 1.97 23.99 7.64
N THR A 865 2.54 25.18 7.56
CA THR A 865 1.86 26.44 7.87
C THR A 865 0.71 26.68 6.89
N ILE A 866 0.94 26.40 5.60
CA ILE A 866 -0.11 26.49 4.56
C ILE A 866 -1.25 25.49 4.82
N ILE A 867 -0.93 24.23 5.18
CA ILE A 867 -1.94 23.23 5.54
C ILE A 867 -2.76 23.69 6.76
N ASN A 868 -2.10 24.28 7.77
CA ASN A 868 -2.80 24.84 8.94
C ASN A 868 -3.71 26.02 8.57
N PHE A 869 -3.30 26.90 7.67
CA PHE A 869 -4.19 27.95 7.13
C PHE A 869 -5.45 27.35 6.53
N LEU A 870 -5.30 26.38 5.62
CA LEU A 870 -6.44 25.72 4.97
C LEU A 870 -7.34 24.98 5.96
N ASN A 871 -6.74 24.32 6.94
CA ASN A 871 -7.50 23.63 7.98
C ASN A 871 -8.31 24.58 8.88
N ASN A 872 -7.77 25.78 9.16
CA ASN A 872 -8.45 26.80 9.95
C ASN A 872 -9.60 27.50 9.19
N LEU A 873 -9.64 27.39 7.86
CA LEU A 873 -10.79 27.83 7.04
C LEU A 873 -11.98 26.87 7.14
N LEU A 874 -11.76 25.60 7.52
CA LEU A 874 -12.85 24.63 7.69
C LEU A 874 -13.69 24.97 8.92
N PRO A 875 -15.02 24.72 8.90
CA PRO A 875 -15.91 25.03 10.03
C PRO A 875 -15.45 24.40 11.35
N ASN A 876 -15.56 25.17 12.43
CA ASN A 876 -15.32 24.66 13.78
C ASN A 876 -16.50 23.78 14.25
N PRO A 877 -16.24 22.73 15.05
CA PRO A 877 -17.30 21.98 15.70
C PRO A 877 -18.16 22.85 16.63
N LYS A 878 -19.41 22.44 16.85
CA LYS A 878 -20.31 23.12 17.80
C LYS A 878 -19.75 23.00 19.23
N GLY A 879 -19.63 24.12 19.93
CA GLY A 879 -18.99 24.16 21.25
C GLY A 879 -19.70 23.35 22.32
N ASP A 880 -21.03 23.40 22.39
CA ASP A 880 -21.80 22.62 23.39
C ASP A 880 -21.62 21.12 23.21
N TRP A 881 -21.62 20.66 21.96
CA TRP A 881 -21.33 19.26 21.64
C TRP A 881 -19.90 18.89 22.05
N ALA A 882 -18.90 19.71 21.68
CA ALA A 882 -17.51 19.40 21.96
C ALA A 882 -17.22 19.34 23.47
N ARG A 883 -17.80 20.27 24.26
CA ARG A 883 -17.72 20.25 25.73
C ARG A 883 -18.37 19.00 26.32
N SER A 884 -19.61 18.71 25.92
CA SER A 884 -20.37 17.55 26.40
C SER A 884 -19.66 16.23 26.07
N GLU A 885 -19.17 16.07 24.85
CA GLU A 885 -18.47 14.84 24.42
C GLU A 885 -17.11 14.71 25.13
N THR A 886 -16.39 15.82 25.34
CA THR A 886 -15.12 15.82 26.10
C THR A 886 -15.36 15.40 27.55
N GLU A 887 -16.39 15.96 28.21
CA GLU A 887 -16.74 15.65 29.59
C GLU A 887 -17.19 14.19 29.74
N LYS A 888 -18.05 13.71 28.84
CA LYS A 888 -18.48 12.31 28.80
C LYS A 888 -17.28 11.37 28.70
N LEU A 889 -16.41 11.59 27.70
CA LEU A 889 -15.23 10.75 27.49
C LEU A 889 -14.27 10.79 28.69
N ARG A 890 -14.06 11.99 29.26
CA ARG A 890 -13.25 12.16 30.47
C ARG A 890 -13.81 11.36 31.64
N ASN A 891 -15.11 11.44 31.90
CA ASN A 891 -15.74 10.74 33.01
C ASN A 891 -15.69 9.21 32.84
N GLU A 892 -15.97 8.70 31.64
CA GLU A 892 -15.84 7.28 31.31
C GLU A 892 -14.41 6.76 31.55
N MET A 893 -13.39 7.52 31.13
CA MET A 893 -11.99 7.14 31.37
C MET A 893 -11.61 7.21 32.85
N LEU A 894 -12.06 8.21 33.59
CA LEU A 894 -11.81 8.33 35.03
C LEU A 894 -12.41 7.15 35.80
N GLU A 895 -13.63 6.75 35.47
CA GLU A 895 -14.30 5.58 36.06
C GLU A 895 -13.52 4.30 35.79
N LYS A 896 -13.03 4.12 34.56
CA LYS A 896 -12.28 2.91 34.15
C LYS A 896 -10.87 2.83 34.72
N LEU A 897 -10.18 3.95 34.88
CA LEU A 897 -8.81 3.99 35.41
C LEU A 897 -8.77 4.08 36.94
N GLY A 898 -9.63 4.90 37.55
CA GLY A 898 -9.58 5.16 38.99
C GLY A 898 -8.19 5.65 39.46
N GLU A 899 -7.84 5.34 40.71
CA GLU A 899 -6.57 5.76 41.31
C GLU A 899 -5.40 4.79 41.08
N ASN A 900 -5.67 3.59 40.56
CA ASN A 900 -4.65 2.53 40.39
C ASN A 900 -4.68 1.86 39.01
N GLY A 901 -5.30 2.48 38.02
CA GLY A 901 -5.40 1.96 36.66
C GLY A 901 -4.53 2.71 35.67
N VAL A 902 -4.01 1.96 34.71
CA VAL A 902 -3.21 2.47 33.60
C VAL A 902 -3.78 1.94 32.29
N LEU A 903 -3.84 2.80 31.28
CA LEU A 903 -4.20 2.45 29.92
C LEU A 903 -2.95 2.38 29.04
N LEU A 904 -2.70 1.21 28.45
CA LEU A 904 -1.77 1.07 27.34
C LEU A 904 -2.46 1.49 26.05
N PHE A 905 -1.86 2.44 25.34
CA PHE A 905 -2.40 3.02 24.13
C PHE A 905 -1.35 3.05 23.01
N PRO A 906 -1.73 2.79 21.75
CA PRO A 906 -0.80 2.85 20.64
C PRO A 906 -0.21 4.26 20.44
N SER A 907 1.09 4.33 20.15
CA SER A 907 1.74 5.61 19.83
C SER A 907 1.45 6.06 18.41
N ALA A 908 1.76 5.23 17.41
CA ALA A 908 1.62 5.59 16.00
C ALA A 908 1.30 4.35 15.15
N PRO A 909 0.74 4.52 13.94
CA PRO A 909 0.42 3.41 13.05
C PRO A 909 1.65 2.72 12.45
N PHE A 910 2.80 3.39 12.46
CA PHE A 910 4.08 2.90 11.95
C PHE A 910 5.24 3.68 12.60
N PRO A 911 6.50 3.20 12.49
CA PRO A 911 7.71 3.92 12.91
C PRO A 911 7.90 5.25 12.17
N ALA A 912 8.95 6.00 12.51
CA ALA A 912 9.24 7.30 11.93
C ALA A 912 9.16 7.32 10.39
N SER A 913 8.23 8.14 9.86
CA SER A 913 8.04 8.33 8.42
C SER A 913 9.19 9.13 7.80
N TYR A 914 9.30 9.06 6.47
CA TYR A 914 10.17 9.96 5.71
C TYR A 914 9.83 11.43 5.95
N HIS A 915 10.82 12.29 5.71
CA HIS A 915 10.59 13.73 5.67
C HIS A 915 9.47 14.09 4.70
N HIS A 916 8.61 15.04 5.10
CA HIS A 916 7.46 15.53 4.33
C HIS A 916 6.32 14.52 4.08
N ALA A 917 6.50 13.22 4.36
CA ALA A 917 5.43 12.22 4.22
C ALA A 917 4.24 12.53 5.17
N ALA A 918 4.49 13.25 6.27
CA ALA A 918 3.46 13.72 7.19
C ALA A 918 2.42 14.65 6.52
N TYR A 919 2.75 15.34 5.42
CA TYR A 919 1.79 16.15 4.67
C TYR A 919 0.68 15.31 4.03
N LEU A 920 0.97 14.06 3.67
CA LEU A 920 0.01 13.11 3.11
C LEU A 920 -0.74 12.29 4.18
N ARG A 921 -0.31 12.42 5.44
CA ARG A 921 -0.87 11.74 6.62
C ARG A 921 -1.02 12.70 7.82
N PRO A 922 -1.70 13.86 7.64
CA PRO A 922 -1.64 14.96 8.60
C PRO A 922 -2.32 14.65 9.95
N TRP A 923 -3.17 13.62 10.02
CA TRP A 923 -4.03 13.35 11.19
C TRP A 923 -3.52 12.26 12.13
N ASN A 924 -2.37 11.65 11.86
CA ASN A 924 -1.84 10.60 12.74
C ASN A 924 -1.49 11.12 14.15
N PHE A 925 -1.27 12.43 14.32
CA PHE A 925 -1.08 13.05 15.64
C PHE A 925 -2.31 12.94 16.56
N ASN A 926 -3.50 12.59 16.03
CA ASN A 926 -4.70 12.35 16.84
C ASN A 926 -4.47 11.32 17.95
N LEU A 927 -3.61 10.31 17.72
CA LEU A 927 -3.26 9.32 18.73
C LEU A 927 -2.61 9.92 19.99
N PHE A 928 -2.10 11.15 19.89
CA PHE A 928 -1.46 11.87 20.97
C PHE A 928 -2.30 13.02 21.50
N SER A 929 -3.00 13.75 20.62
CA SER A 929 -3.69 14.98 20.97
C SER A 929 -4.92 14.79 21.87
N LEU A 930 -5.52 13.60 21.84
CA LEU A 930 -6.62 13.23 22.73
C LEU A 930 -6.28 13.48 24.21
N TRP A 931 -5.04 13.18 24.59
CA TRP A 931 -4.61 13.25 25.98
C TRP A 931 -4.43 14.68 26.49
N ASN A 932 -4.18 15.64 25.58
CA ASN A 932 -4.19 17.07 25.90
C ASN A 932 -5.63 17.58 26.07
N VAL A 933 -6.53 17.19 25.17
CA VAL A 933 -7.97 17.48 25.24
C VAL A 933 -8.54 17.02 26.59
N LEU A 934 -8.19 15.80 26.99
CA LEU A 934 -8.66 15.23 28.25
C LEU A 934 -7.86 15.70 29.46
N LYS A 935 -6.71 16.36 29.29
CA LYS A 935 -5.80 16.81 30.36
C LYS A 935 -5.16 15.67 31.19
N PHE A 936 -5.01 14.46 30.63
CA PHE A 936 -4.49 13.27 31.33
C PHE A 936 -2.96 13.19 31.25
N PRO A 937 -2.24 12.66 32.27
CA PRO A 937 -0.81 12.39 32.18
C PRO A 937 -0.51 11.18 31.28
N VAL A 938 0.57 11.27 30.49
CA VAL A 938 0.97 10.23 29.56
C VAL A 938 2.49 10.12 29.45
N THR A 939 3.04 8.91 29.58
CA THR A 939 4.43 8.60 29.25
C THR A 939 4.51 7.86 27.91
N GLN A 940 5.30 8.38 26.99
CA GLN A 940 5.76 7.65 25.81
C GLN A 940 6.94 6.76 26.22
N VAL A 941 6.83 5.47 25.93
CA VAL A 941 7.81 4.44 26.31
C VAL A 941 8.43 3.84 25.06
N PRO A 942 9.76 3.94 24.85
CA PRO A 942 10.46 3.23 23.80
C PRO A 942 10.55 1.73 24.14
N MET A 943 10.45 0.89 23.11
CA MET A 943 10.31 -0.58 23.26
C MET A 943 11.29 -1.32 22.33
N GLY A 944 12.47 -0.74 22.13
CA GLY A 944 13.46 -1.22 21.17
C GLY A 944 13.22 -0.77 19.73
N LEU A 945 13.88 -1.44 18.78
CA LEU A 945 13.87 -1.09 17.36
C LEU A 945 13.06 -2.11 16.53
N SER A 946 12.48 -1.61 15.44
CA SER A 946 11.90 -2.41 14.35
C SER A 946 12.99 -3.11 13.53
N GLU A 947 12.58 -4.02 12.65
CA GLU A 947 13.47 -4.66 11.67
C GLU A 947 14.16 -3.64 10.75
N SER A 948 13.55 -2.46 10.55
CA SER A 948 14.12 -1.36 9.78
C SER A 948 15.14 -0.51 10.55
N GLY A 949 15.41 -0.84 11.82
CA GLY A 949 16.30 -0.10 12.71
C GLY A 949 15.70 1.21 13.24
N LEU A 950 14.38 1.41 13.12
CA LEU A 950 13.67 2.58 13.65
C LEU A 950 12.98 2.27 14.97
N PRO A 951 12.88 3.24 15.90
CA PRO A 951 12.23 3.03 17.18
C PRO A 951 10.77 2.55 17.11
N LEU A 952 10.44 1.67 18.06
CA LEU A 952 9.09 1.25 18.41
C LEU A 952 8.73 1.76 19.81
N GLY A 953 7.44 1.85 20.11
CA GLY A 953 7.00 2.32 21.41
C GLY A 953 5.49 2.33 21.59
N ILE A 954 5.07 2.52 22.85
CA ILE A 954 3.67 2.63 23.25
C ILE A 954 3.47 3.82 24.20
N GLN A 955 2.24 4.27 24.38
CA GLN A 955 1.84 5.26 25.36
C GLN A 955 1.28 4.57 26.61
N VAL A 956 1.68 5.07 27.77
CA VAL A 956 1.18 4.66 29.09
C VAL A 956 0.43 5.84 29.69
N VAL A 957 -0.88 5.70 29.87
CA VAL A 957 -1.78 6.76 30.30
C VAL A 957 -2.33 6.43 31.69
N ALA A 958 -2.36 7.41 32.59
CA ALA A 958 -3.01 7.27 33.89
C ALA A 958 -4.08 8.36 34.10
N ALA A 959 -4.88 8.22 35.15
CA ALA A 959 -5.77 9.29 35.59
C ALA A 959 -4.95 10.53 36.03
N PRO A 960 -5.52 11.74 35.93
CA PRO A 960 -4.91 12.95 36.48
C PRO A 960 -4.44 12.76 37.93
N TYR A 961 -3.25 13.28 38.22
CA TYR A 961 -2.53 13.15 39.50
C TYR A 961 -1.96 11.76 39.81
N GLN A 962 -2.01 10.81 38.87
CA GLN A 962 -1.40 9.47 39.02
C GLN A 962 -0.19 9.27 38.11
N ASP A 963 0.55 10.34 37.80
CA ASP A 963 1.75 10.34 36.94
C ASP A 963 2.78 9.27 37.36
N ARG A 964 2.92 9.01 38.67
CA ARG A 964 3.77 7.94 39.22
C ARG A 964 3.47 6.55 38.67
N LEU A 965 2.21 6.24 38.33
CA LEU A 965 1.83 4.94 37.76
C LEU A 965 2.38 4.80 36.34
N CYS A 966 2.37 5.88 35.55
CA CYS A 966 2.96 5.89 34.21
C CYS A 966 4.46 5.58 34.29
N PHE A 967 5.16 6.11 35.30
CA PHE A 967 6.59 5.87 35.48
C PHE A 967 6.90 4.44 35.95
N ALA A 968 6.10 3.91 36.87
CA ALA A 968 6.28 2.53 37.35
C ALA A 968 6.14 1.52 36.19
N VAL A 969 5.11 1.67 35.37
CA VAL A 969 4.91 0.83 34.18
C VAL A 969 5.99 1.10 33.12
N ALA A 970 6.42 2.35 32.91
CA ALA A 970 7.51 2.65 31.99
C ALA A 970 8.83 1.97 32.39
N LYS A 971 9.16 1.96 33.69
CA LYS A 971 10.34 1.27 34.23
C LYS A 971 10.25 -0.25 34.07
N GLU A 972 9.07 -0.82 34.30
CA GLU A 972 8.84 -2.25 34.07
C GLU A 972 9.03 -2.63 32.60
N LEU A 973 8.50 -1.83 31.69
CA LEU A 973 8.65 -2.05 30.25
C LEU A 973 10.09 -1.81 29.77
N GLU A 974 10.80 -0.83 30.33
CA GLU A 974 12.23 -0.62 30.07
C GLU A 974 13.03 -1.88 30.44
N ARG A 975 12.78 -2.46 31.62
CA ARG A 975 13.42 -3.70 32.07
C ARG A 975 13.16 -4.87 31.13
N ALA A 976 11.93 -5.02 30.65
CA ALA A 976 11.52 -6.17 29.83
C ALA A 976 11.90 -6.05 28.35
N PHE A 977 11.96 -4.83 27.81
CA PHE A 977 12.11 -4.59 26.36
C PHE A 977 13.35 -3.77 25.98
N GLY A 978 14.15 -3.31 26.96
CA GLY A 978 15.42 -2.62 26.76
C GLY A 978 15.31 -1.09 26.61
N GLY A 979 14.11 -0.53 26.46
CA GLY A 979 13.90 0.91 26.42
C GLY A 979 14.59 1.61 25.24
N TYR A 980 15.38 2.64 25.56
CA TYR A 980 16.20 3.40 24.61
C TYR A 980 17.37 2.56 24.07
N VAL A 981 17.59 2.63 22.76
CA VAL A 981 18.71 1.96 22.09
C VAL A 981 19.56 3.02 21.37
N PRO A 982 20.86 3.17 21.68
CA PRO A 982 21.70 4.15 21.01
C PRO A 982 21.71 3.98 19.47
N PRO A 983 21.53 5.06 18.68
CA PRO A 983 21.62 5.03 17.21
C PRO A 983 23.06 4.91 16.67
N TYR A 984 24.01 4.57 17.53
CA TYR A 984 25.44 4.51 17.28
C TYR A 984 26.03 3.33 18.07
N GLN A 985 27.15 2.77 17.60
CA GLN A 985 27.78 1.64 18.31
C GLN A 985 28.40 2.12 19.62
N THR A 986 28.13 1.34 20.67
CA THR A 986 28.81 1.37 21.96
C THR A 986 29.75 0.17 21.96
N GLU A 987 31.05 0.39 22.17
CA GLU A 987 32.05 -0.70 22.16
C GLU A 987 31.70 -1.87 23.09
#